data_AF-A0A1Q9E2X8-F1
#
_entry.id   AF-A0A1Q9E2X8-F1
#
_cell.length_a   1.000
_cell.length_b   1.000
_cell.length_c   1.000
_cell.angle_alpha   90.00
_cell.angle_beta   90.00
_cell.angle_gamma   90.00
#
_symmetry.space_group_name_H-M   'P 1'
#
loop_
_entity.id
_entity.type
_entity.pdbx_description
1 polymer ?
#
loop_
_entity_poly.entity_id
_entity_poly.type
_entity_poly.pdbx_seq_one_letter_code
_entity_poly.pdbx_strand_id
1 'polypeptide(L)'
;MAALVGYLCAAVAVLFFGSNFAVVAKYDAGDGMFFQLVLCLGIWFTGLVVLLLRSHPTFYPVAMTGGVLWCSGNCLTVYIIKQIGLGPGLVMWGTAALIIGWVTGFFGLFGLPSEQSCLEKPWLNVVGVVLAMCALALSTLVRKSTPQKPLLIDAGRVPPTINEDVEESPARAAAGRAKGVLASLVAGTCYGLNFLPSTWIQNHVAGASQDGLDYVFNQFCGIMAASIVYFLIYCGWKNNRPQVNPEIMLPGFISGVMWAIAQSCWFVANVDLGYAAAFPIILIGPGLVGSLWSVFLFKDICGLRNHFLLAGYFVLAAASCACIVASRKSGGTCGCHPDVLKCGLSSLVISPPGLKSRRNLRLVVLMPVFDCIGMSLPACGEGRRLISASRSMYFAQMGARFGSSGPCAEFQRRREKVENTRDTNRVVLVMTGGGGQDVPWPEQLAMEGIGRPLHVLVVTGRNEEFKTRLEHALTNSAEFNDGRVVLQGNDANVTVEVAQEPGHQGGPNATYLSAERLVLLMDIADAIITKPGGGTTAEISYRGLPAVFDATRGLLHWEEFTVHAFEQQGRGERFVWPQQLGQVLSTALKRPRSSSLVEDPANAGHVLDPGPCIVAEAEKLMEVPCHQCKLFSDNPDNT
;
A
#
# COMPACT_ATOMS: atom_id res chain seq x y z
N MET A 1 -21.26 37.92 4.70
CA MET A 1 -19.92 37.38 4.41
C MET A 1 -19.67 36.02 5.07
N ALA A 2 -19.96 35.83 6.36
CA ALA A 2 -19.79 34.53 7.06
C ALA A 2 -20.41 33.33 6.32
N ALA A 3 -21.69 33.39 5.94
CA ALA A 3 -22.33 32.30 5.20
C ALA A 3 -21.64 31.97 3.86
N LEU A 4 -21.14 32.97 3.14
CA LEU A 4 -20.40 32.76 1.89
C LEU A 4 -19.08 32.02 2.14
N VAL A 5 -18.33 32.44 3.18
CA VAL A 5 -17.09 31.77 3.60
C VAL A 5 -17.37 30.32 3.98
N GLY A 6 -18.42 30.08 4.78
CA GLY A 6 -18.85 28.74 5.15
C GLY A 6 -19.16 27.84 3.96
N TYR A 7 -19.91 28.33 2.96
CA TYR A 7 -20.20 27.56 1.73
C TYR A 7 -18.96 27.33 0.87
N LEU A 8 -18.05 28.30 0.78
CA LEU A 8 -16.77 28.12 0.08
C LEU A 8 -15.91 27.05 0.76
N CYS A 9 -15.81 27.08 2.09
CA CYS A 9 -15.10 26.07 2.86
C CYS A 9 -15.74 24.68 2.72
N ALA A 10 -17.07 24.60 2.75
CA ALA A 10 -17.78 23.35 2.49
C ALA A 10 -17.49 22.80 1.07
N ALA A 11 -17.47 23.67 0.05
CA ALA A 11 -17.12 23.29 -1.32
C ALA A 11 -15.69 22.77 -1.43
N VAL A 12 -14.71 23.43 -0.79
CA VAL A 12 -13.32 22.96 -0.72
C VAL A 12 -13.24 21.60 -0.05
N ALA A 13 -13.92 21.42 1.09
CA ALA A 13 -13.95 20.15 1.82
C ALA A 13 -14.52 19.01 0.96
N VAL A 14 -15.64 19.26 0.27
CA VAL A 14 -16.28 18.31 -0.65
C VAL A 14 -15.35 17.90 -1.79
N LEU A 15 -14.71 18.87 -2.45
CA LEU A 15 -13.79 18.61 -3.57
C LEU A 15 -12.58 17.81 -3.13
N PHE A 16 -11.96 18.18 -2.01
CA PHE A 16 -10.72 17.56 -1.56
C PHE A 16 -10.96 16.17 -0.96
N PHE A 17 -11.99 15.96 -0.14
CA PHE A 17 -12.34 14.62 0.34
C PHE A 17 -12.78 13.68 -0.78
N GLY A 18 -13.43 14.20 -1.83
CA GLY A 18 -13.83 13.39 -2.98
C GLY A 18 -12.69 13.07 -3.95
N SER A 19 -11.58 13.82 -3.90
CA SER A 19 -10.48 13.74 -4.88
C SER A 19 -9.14 13.30 -4.30
N ASN A 20 -8.95 13.29 -2.97
CA ASN A 20 -7.66 12.97 -2.35
C ASN A 20 -7.14 11.58 -2.77
N PHE A 21 -8.00 10.58 -2.91
CA PHE A 21 -7.63 9.25 -3.37
C PHE A 21 -7.42 9.18 -4.90
N ALA A 22 -7.94 10.14 -5.67
CA ALA A 22 -7.72 10.17 -7.11
C ALA A 22 -6.26 10.50 -7.47
N VAL A 23 -5.56 11.26 -6.63
CA VAL A 23 -4.13 11.60 -6.81
C VAL A 23 -3.24 10.36 -6.75
N VAL A 24 -3.61 9.38 -5.92
CA VAL A 24 -2.85 8.13 -5.75
C VAL A 24 -3.34 6.99 -6.64
N ALA A 25 -4.44 7.17 -7.36
CA ALA A 25 -5.08 6.08 -8.09
C ALA A 25 -4.25 5.50 -9.25
N LYS A 26 -3.25 6.24 -9.74
CA LYS A 26 -2.31 5.77 -10.77
C LYS A 26 -1.18 4.88 -10.22
N TYR A 27 -0.99 4.86 -8.91
CA TYR A 27 0.10 4.16 -8.24
C TYR A 27 -0.45 2.96 -7.49
N ASP A 28 0.30 1.86 -7.43
CA ASP A 28 -0.14 0.67 -6.70
C ASP A 28 0.00 0.88 -5.19
N ALA A 29 -1.11 1.07 -4.49
CA ALA A 29 -1.13 1.23 -3.03
C ALA A 29 -0.80 -0.05 -2.24
N GLY A 30 -0.56 -1.19 -2.90
CA GLY A 30 -0.26 -2.45 -2.23
C GLY A 30 -1.38 -2.84 -1.26
N ASP A 31 -1.05 -3.28 -0.06
CA ASP A 31 -2.04 -3.52 1.01
C ASP A 31 -2.52 -2.23 1.72
N GLY A 32 -1.99 -1.06 1.36
CA GLY A 32 -2.43 0.23 1.84
C GLY A 32 -1.79 0.70 3.15
N MET A 33 -1.07 -0.14 3.88
CA MET A 33 -0.52 0.22 5.20
C MET A 33 0.61 1.25 5.10
N PHE A 34 1.48 1.11 4.10
CA PHE A 34 2.51 2.13 3.85
C PHE A 34 1.89 3.44 3.35
N PHE A 35 0.93 3.38 2.43
CA PHE A 35 0.19 4.56 1.98
C PHE A 35 -0.51 5.28 3.14
N GLN A 36 -1.13 4.55 4.07
CA GLN A 36 -1.75 5.12 5.27
C GLN A 36 -0.75 5.96 6.07
N LEU A 37 0.46 5.44 6.31
CA LEU A 37 1.51 6.16 7.05
C LEU A 37 1.91 7.46 6.34
N VAL A 38 2.15 7.39 5.03
CA VAL A 38 2.55 8.54 4.22
C VAL A 38 1.43 9.59 4.17
N LEU A 39 0.19 9.16 4.02
CA LEU A 39 -0.98 10.03 4.06
C LEU A 39 -1.11 10.71 5.44
N CYS A 40 -0.93 9.99 6.54
CA CYS A 40 -0.94 10.55 7.88
C CYS A 40 0.20 11.56 8.11
N LEU A 41 1.35 11.38 7.46
CA LEU A 41 2.46 12.34 7.46
C LEU A 41 2.07 13.67 6.82
N GLY A 42 1.39 13.63 5.68
CA GLY A 42 0.81 14.84 5.07
C GLY A 42 -0.19 15.53 6.00
N ILE A 43 -1.07 14.75 6.63
CA ILE A 43 -2.08 15.27 7.57
C ILE A 43 -1.41 16.00 8.74
N TRP A 44 -0.47 15.34 9.40
CA TRP A 44 0.20 15.89 10.58
C TRP A 44 1.01 17.15 10.25
N PHE A 45 1.70 17.17 9.10
CA PHE A 45 2.44 18.35 8.65
C PHE A 45 1.52 19.55 8.41
N THR A 46 0.37 19.35 7.77
CA THR A 46 -0.64 20.42 7.64
C THR A 46 -1.18 20.87 9.01
N GLY A 47 -1.34 19.94 9.95
CA GLY A 47 -1.70 20.26 11.33
C GLY A 47 -0.73 21.19 12.03
N LEU A 48 0.58 20.99 11.84
CA LEU A 48 1.60 21.91 12.39
C LEU A 48 1.42 23.32 11.86
N VAL A 49 1.12 23.48 10.57
CA VAL A 49 0.85 24.79 9.97
C VAL A 49 -0.37 25.44 10.63
N VAL A 50 -1.47 24.68 10.81
CA VAL A 50 -2.67 25.18 11.49
C VAL A 50 -2.38 25.58 12.94
N LEU A 51 -1.59 24.79 13.68
CA LEU A 51 -1.18 25.11 15.04
C LEU A 51 -0.45 26.45 15.13
N LEU A 52 0.50 26.69 14.23
CA LEU A 52 1.27 27.93 14.17
C LEU A 52 0.38 29.13 13.84
N LEU A 53 -0.56 28.97 12.90
CA LEU A 53 -1.51 30.01 12.53
C LEU A 53 -2.51 30.35 13.66
N ARG A 54 -2.83 29.37 14.52
CA ARG A 54 -3.76 29.54 15.66
C ARG A 54 -3.08 30.00 16.95
N SER A 55 -1.80 30.35 16.92
CA SER A 55 -1.05 30.83 18.08
C SER A 55 -1.03 29.85 19.27
N HIS A 56 -0.85 28.56 18.99
CA HIS A 56 -0.69 27.49 20.00
C HIS A 56 -1.87 27.32 20.97
N PRO A 57 -3.06 26.91 20.48
CA PRO A 57 -4.18 26.54 21.34
C PRO A 57 -3.81 25.44 22.35
N THR A 58 -4.54 25.39 23.46
CA THR A 58 -4.34 24.40 24.53
C THR A 58 -4.43 22.97 23.98
N PHE A 59 -3.44 22.16 24.32
CA PHE A 59 -3.39 20.76 23.89
C PHE A 59 -4.24 19.87 24.81
N TYR A 60 -5.23 19.18 24.25
CA TYR A 60 -6.10 18.24 24.95
C TYR A 60 -5.87 16.81 24.43
N PRO A 61 -5.17 15.95 25.20
CA PRO A 61 -4.89 14.57 24.78
C PRO A 61 -6.14 13.75 24.48
N VAL A 62 -7.27 14.05 25.12
CA VAL A 62 -8.55 13.37 24.86
C VAL A 62 -8.97 13.54 23.39
N ALA A 63 -8.71 14.69 22.75
CA ALA A 63 -9.02 14.91 21.35
C ALA A 63 -8.20 14.01 20.40
N MET A 64 -7.03 13.51 20.83
CA MET A 64 -6.24 12.55 20.05
C MET A 64 -6.99 11.24 19.82
N THR A 65 -7.86 10.82 20.75
CA THR A 65 -8.64 9.58 20.60
C THR A 65 -9.57 9.61 19.40
N GLY A 66 -10.06 10.80 19.01
CA GLY A 66 -10.84 11.00 17.79
C GLY A 66 -9.99 10.76 16.53
N GLY A 67 -8.72 11.16 16.58
CA GLY A 67 -7.74 10.87 15.54
C GLY A 67 -7.40 9.38 15.43
N VAL A 68 -7.29 8.69 16.56
CA VAL A 68 -7.10 7.23 16.59
C VAL A 68 -8.27 6.53 15.90
N LEU A 69 -9.51 6.87 16.26
CA LEU A 69 -10.72 6.31 15.65
C LEU A 69 -10.73 6.52 14.13
N TRP A 70 -10.44 7.74 13.68
CA TRP A 70 -10.36 8.05 12.26
C TRP A 70 -9.29 7.20 11.55
N CYS A 71 -8.09 7.11 12.14
CA CYS A 71 -7.00 6.33 11.57
C CYS A 71 -7.35 4.84 11.45
N SER A 72 -8.03 4.25 12.45
CA SER A 72 -8.48 2.86 12.40
C SER A 72 -9.43 2.61 11.22
N GLY A 73 -10.38 3.52 10.99
CA GLY A 73 -11.27 3.47 9.83
C GLY A 73 -10.51 3.59 8.51
N ASN A 74 -9.53 4.50 8.44
CA ASN A 74 -8.81 4.78 7.20
C ASN A 74 -7.86 3.66 6.75
N CYS A 75 -7.39 2.81 7.68
CA CYS A 75 -6.68 1.58 7.33
C CYS A 75 -7.49 0.65 6.41
N LEU A 76 -8.83 0.70 6.46
CA LEU A 76 -9.70 -0.13 5.63
C LEU A 76 -9.95 0.48 4.24
N THR A 77 -9.63 1.76 4.02
CA THR A 77 -10.03 2.49 2.81
C THR A 77 -9.44 1.88 1.53
N VAL A 78 -8.14 1.54 1.53
CA VAL A 78 -7.50 0.90 0.36
C VAL A 78 -8.13 -0.45 0.05
N TYR A 79 -8.42 -1.24 1.09
CA TYR A 79 -9.12 -2.51 0.94
C TYR A 79 -10.51 -2.31 0.34
N ILE A 80 -11.28 -1.34 0.83
CA ILE A 80 -12.61 -1.02 0.32
C ILE A 80 -12.56 -0.64 -1.17
N ILE A 81 -11.68 0.29 -1.54
CA ILE A 81 -11.53 0.76 -2.93
C ILE A 81 -11.20 -0.43 -3.86
N LYS A 82 -10.34 -1.35 -3.42
CA LYS A 82 -10.02 -2.57 -4.18
C LYS A 82 -11.24 -3.48 -4.37
N GLN A 83 -12.06 -3.68 -3.35
CA GLN A 83 -13.22 -4.60 -3.40
C GLN A 83 -14.44 -4.02 -4.13
N ILE A 84 -14.83 -2.77 -3.86
CA ILE A 84 -16.11 -2.21 -4.32
C ILE A 84 -15.99 -0.93 -5.17
N GLY A 85 -14.78 -0.39 -5.33
CA GLY A 85 -14.51 0.82 -6.11
C GLY A 85 -14.50 2.10 -5.27
N LEU A 86 -13.92 3.17 -5.82
CA LEU A 86 -13.75 4.44 -5.10
C LEU A 86 -15.09 5.16 -4.87
N GLY A 87 -15.85 5.37 -5.94
CA GLY A 87 -17.15 6.04 -5.89
C GLY A 87 -18.15 5.33 -4.96
N PRO A 88 -18.44 4.03 -5.16
CA PRO A 88 -19.36 3.27 -4.30
C PRO A 88 -18.88 3.22 -2.85
N GLY A 89 -17.56 3.13 -2.64
CA GLY A 89 -16.96 3.25 -1.31
C GLY A 89 -17.32 4.57 -0.62
N LEU A 90 -16.98 5.71 -1.25
CA LEU A 90 -17.21 7.05 -0.72
C LEU A 90 -18.66 7.29 -0.33
N VAL A 91 -19.60 6.85 -1.14
CA VAL A 91 -21.04 6.97 -0.82
C VAL A 91 -21.46 6.08 0.35
N MET A 92 -20.93 4.86 0.46
CA MET A 92 -21.28 3.93 1.54
C MET A 92 -20.73 4.38 2.89
N TRP A 93 -19.43 4.63 3.01
CA TRP A 93 -18.86 5.04 4.31
C TRP A 93 -19.28 6.45 4.68
N GLY A 94 -19.49 7.36 3.71
CA GLY A 94 -20.00 8.71 3.96
C GLY A 94 -21.43 8.69 4.51
N THR A 95 -22.32 7.87 3.94
CA THR A 95 -23.69 7.72 4.44
C THR A 95 -23.72 7.03 5.80
N ALA A 96 -22.89 6.01 6.02
CA ALA A 96 -22.77 5.36 7.33
C ALA A 96 -22.27 6.35 8.40
N ALA A 97 -21.28 7.19 8.08
CA ALA A 97 -20.80 8.24 8.98
C ALA A 97 -21.90 9.27 9.31
N LEU A 98 -22.73 9.63 8.32
CA LEU A 98 -23.88 10.53 8.52
C LEU A 98 -24.89 9.92 9.50
N ILE A 99 -25.27 8.65 9.30
CA ILE A 99 -26.22 7.96 10.17
C ILE A 99 -25.67 7.86 11.59
N ILE A 100 -24.40 7.48 11.75
CA ILE A 100 -23.77 7.33 13.07
C ILE A 100 -23.65 8.67 13.78
N GLY A 101 -23.18 9.72 13.11
CA GLY A 101 -23.11 11.06 13.69
C GLY A 101 -24.50 11.63 14.02
N TRP A 102 -25.51 11.30 13.21
CA TRP A 102 -26.89 11.62 13.54
C TRP A 102 -27.38 10.89 14.80
N VAL A 103 -27.14 9.58 14.91
CA VAL A 103 -27.54 8.79 16.09
C VAL A 103 -26.91 9.35 17.37
N THR A 104 -25.62 9.66 17.32
CA THR A 104 -24.92 10.18 18.50
C THR A 104 -25.39 11.58 18.90
N GLY A 105 -25.60 12.50 17.95
CA GLY A 105 -26.11 13.84 18.22
C GLY A 105 -27.59 13.89 18.61
N PHE A 106 -28.43 13.13 17.92
CA PHE A 106 -29.88 13.11 18.17
C PHE A 106 -30.19 12.56 19.56
N PHE A 107 -29.59 11.44 19.96
CA PHE A 107 -29.82 10.83 21.27
C PHE A 107 -28.93 11.39 22.39
N GLY A 108 -27.97 12.26 22.08
CA GLY A 108 -27.03 12.77 23.08
C GLY A 108 -26.13 11.68 23.68
N LEU A 109 -25.70 10.73 22.85
CA LEU A 109 -24.85 9.63 23.31
C LEU A 109 -23.45 10.14 23.68
N PHE A 110 -22.74 9.39 24.54
CA PHE A 110 -21.38 9.70 24.98
C PHE A 110 -21.24 11.05 25.71
N GLY A 111 -22.30 11.49 26.38
CA GLY A 111 -22.32 12.73 27.16
C GLY A 111 -22.63 13.99 26.34
N LEU A 112 -22.96 13.86 25.06
CA LEU A 112 -23.36 15.02 24.26
C LEU A 112 -24.75 15.53 24.65
N PRO A 113 -25.00 16.85 24.59
CA PRO A 113 -26.35 17.37 24.71
C PRO A 113 -27.20 16.87 23.53
N SER A 114 -28.40 16.36 23.81
CA SER A 114 -29.31 15.89 22.76
C SER A 114 -29.80 17.06 21.89
N GLU A 115 -29.69 16.88 20.57
CA GLU A 115 -30.16 17.87 19.60
C GLU A 115 -31.70 17.86 19.39
N GLN A 116 -32.46 17.00 20.08
CA GLN A 116 -33.91 16.91 19.91
C GLN A 116 -34.63 18.24 20.20
N SER A 117 -34.14 19.01 21.17
CA SER A 117 -34.68 20.33 21.55
C SER A 117 -34.48 21.40 20.46
N CYS A 118 -33.53 21.20 19.55
CA CYS A 118 -33.24 22.07 18.42
C CYS A 118 -34.13 21.80 17.18
N LEU A 119 -34.89 20.70 17.17
CA LEU A 119 -35.72 20.32 16.04
C LEU A 119 -37.08 21.00 16.09
N GLU A 120 -37.45 21.70 15.01
CA GLU A 120 -38.80 22.25 14.84
C GLU A 120 -39.77 21.15 14.41
N LYS A 121 -39.29 20.25 13.54
CA LYS A 121 -40.06 19.16 12.96
C LYS A 121 -39.31 17.84 13.12
N PRO A 122 -39.33 17.21 14.31
CA PRO A 122 -38.59 15.97 14.58
C PRO A 122 -38.92 14.83 13.62
N TRP A 123 -40.18 14.71 13.19
CA TRP A 123 -40.60 13.69 12.23
C TRP A 123 -39.92 13.85 10.86
N LEU A 124 -39.72 15.08 10.38
CA LEU A 124 -39.07 15.36 9.10
C LEU A 124 -37.58 15.01 9.15
N ASN A 125 -36.98 15.20 10.32
CA ASN A 125 -35.60 14.79 10.59
C ASN A 125 -35.43 13.27 10.48
N VAL A 126 -36.33 12.50 11.11
CA VAL A 126 -36.35 11.03 11.03
C VAL A 126 -36.61 10.55 9.60
N VAL A 127 -37.53 11.18 8.87
CA VAL A 127 -37.76 10.88 7.45
C VAL A 127 -36.47 11.06 6.64
N GLY A 128 -35.70 12.11 6.88
CA GLY A 128 -34.40 12.31 6.25
C GLY A 128 -33.43 11.15 6.48
N VAL A 129 -33.35 10.65 7.72
CA VAL A 129 -32.49 9.49 8.05
C VAL A 129 -32.99 8.21 7.40
N VAL A 130 -34.31 7.99 7.32
CA VAL A 130 -34.89 6.84 6.60
C VAL A 130 -34.51 6.91 5.12
N LEU A 131 -34.56 8.10 4.51
CA LEU A 131 -34.09 8.30 3.13
C LEU A 131 -32.59 8.02 2.99
N ALA A 132 -31.75 8.41 3.97
CA ALA A 132 -30.33 8.07 3.99
C ALA A 132 -30.10 6.56 4.07
N MET A 133 -30.87 5.84 4.89
CA MET A 133 -30.80 4.37 4.96
C MET A 133 -31.22 3.70 3.65
N CYS A 134 -32.26 4.22 3.00
CA CYS A 134 -32.67 3.75 1.67
C CYS A 134 -31.59 4.04 0.62
N ALA A 135 -30.96 5.21 0.66
CA ALA A 135 -29.83 5.56 -0.21
C ALA A 135 -28.65 4.60 0.02
N LEU A 136 -28.29 4.33 1.27
CA LEU A 136 -27.25 3.37 1.62
C LEU A 136 -27.58 1.97 1.10
N ALA A 137 -28.82 1.50 1.28
CA ALA A 137 -29.25 0.21 0.72
C ALA A 137 -29.10 0.19 -0.81
N LEU A 138 -29.50 1.27 -1.49
CA LEU A 138 -29.38 1.40 -2.95
C LEU A 138 -27.91 1.40 -3.42
N SER A 139 -27.01 2.05 -2.68
CA SER A 139 -25.58 2.09 -3.04
C SER A 139 -24.91 0.72 -2.95
N THR A 140 -25.37 -0.17 -2.06
CA THR A 140 -24.91 -1.57 -2.03
C THR A 140 -25.28 -2.38 -3.29
N LEU A 141 -26.17 -1.87 -4.14
CA LEU A 141 -26.54 -2.51 -5.41
C LEU A 141 -25.65 -2.07 -6.58
N VAL A 142 -24.87 -1.00 -6.43
CA VAL A 142 -23.97 -0.47 -7.48
C VAL A 142 -22.78 -1.41 -7.65
N ARG A 143 -22.69 -2.07 -8.82
CA ARG A 143 -21.64 -3.07 -9.08
C ARG A 143 -20.40 -2.40 -9.65
N LYS A 144 -19.23 -2.75 -9.11
CA LYS A 144 -17.94 -2.45 -9.74
C LYS A 144 -17.91 -3.17 -11.09
N SER A 145 -17.69 -2.42 -12.15
CA SER A 145 -17.48 -2.95 -13.49
C SER A 145 -15.99 -3.24 -13.62
N THR A 146 -15.64 -4.48 -13.97
CA THR A 146 -14.29 -4.79 -14.44
C THR A 146 -14.04 -3.95 -15.70
N PRO A 147 -12.88 -3.29 -15.88
CA PRO A 147 -12.62 -2.55 -17.10
C PRO A 147 -12.78 -3.48 -18.29
N GLN A 148 -13.83 -3.29 -19.08
CA GLN A 148 -13.96 -3.97 -20.36
C GLN A 148 -12.89 -3.34 -21.24
N LYS A 149 -11.84 -4.10 -21.60
CA LYS A 149 -10.93 -3.70 -22.67
C LYS A 149 -11.81 -3.24 -23.85
N PRO A 150 -11.61 -2.03 -24.40
CA PRO A 150 -12.41 -1.59 -25.53
C PRO A 150 -12.25 -2.62 -26.65
N LEU A 151 -13.37 -3.18 -27.11
CA LEU A 151 -13.46 -3.82 -28.41
C LEU A 151 -13.26 -2.70 -29.46
N LEU A 152 -12.00 -2.33 -29.70
CA LEU A 152 -11.64 -1.73 -30.96
C LEU A 152 -11.58 -2.88 -31.96
N ILE A 153 -12.64 -2.99 -32.77
CA ILE A 153 -12.57 -3.68 -34.04
C ILE A 153 -11.55 -2.90 -34.87
N ASP A 154 -10.30 -3.32 -34.81
CA ASP A 154 -9.32 -3.06 -35.86
C ASP A 154 -9.27 -4.33 -36.72
N ALA A 155 -9.66 -4.18 -37.98
CA ALA A 155 -9.87 -5.27 -38.91
C ALA A 155 -8.52 -5.95 -39.23
N GLY A 156 -8.39 -7.25 -38.91
CA GLY A 156 -7.34 -8.10 -39.47
C GLY A 156 -6.41 -8.84 -38.51
N ARG A 157 -6.59 -8.80 -37.18
CA ARG A 157 -5.86 -9.68 -36.24
C ARG A 157 -6.70 -10.91 -35.89
N VAL A 158 -6.15 -12.10 -36.15
CA VAL A 158 -6.60 -13.34 -35.50
C VAL A 158 -6.49 -13.12 -33.98
N PRO A 159 -7.54 -13.39 -33.19
CA PRO A 159 -7.54 -13.07 -31.77
C PRO A 159 -6.42 -13.82 -31.06
N PRO A 160 -5.70 -13.17 -30.13
CA PRO A 160 -4.77 -13.88 -29.26
C PRO A 160 -5.56 -14.87 -28.43
N THR A 161 -5.07 -16.10 -28.34
CA THR A 161 -5.57 -17.15 -27.44
C THR A 161 -5.76 -16.55 -26.06
N ILE A 162 -7.01 -16.65 -25.61
CA ILE A 162 -7.48 -16.24 -24.30
C ILE A 162 -6.64 -17.02 -23.27
N ASN A 163 -5.72 -16.34 -22.59
CA ASN A 163 -5.37 -16.74 -21.24
C ASN A 163 -6.67 -16.57 -20.47
N GLU A 164 -7.30 -17.68 -20.10
CA GLU A 164 -8.39 -17.66 -19.13
C GLU A 164 -7.81 -17.03 -17.86
N ASP A 165 -8.12 -15.76 -17.63
CA ASP A 165 -8.18 -15.22 -16.28
C ASP A 165 -8.99 -16.25 -15.50
N VAL A 166 -8.38 -16.93 -14.51
CA VAL A 166 -9.10 -17.88 -13.65
C VAL A 166 -10.38 -17.19 -13.22
N GLU A 167 -11.50 -17.64 -13.78
CA GLU A 167 -12.79 -16.98 -13.63
C GLU A 167 -13.09 -17.04 -12.13
N GLU A 168 -12.93 -15.90 -11.45
CA GLU A 168 -13.07 -15.86 -10.00
C GLU A 168 -14.49 -16.33 -9.69
N SER A 169 -14.62 -17.50 -9.05
CA SER A 169 -15.93 -18.12 -8.81
C SER A 169 -16.92 -17.05 -8.34
N PRO A 170 -18.15 -16.99 -8.90
CA PRO A 170 -19.13 -15.95 -8.55
C PRO A 170 -19.33 -15.81 -7.04
N ALA A 171 -19.17 -16.91 -6.30
CA ALA A 171 -19.22 -16.95 -4.85
C ALA A 171 -18.05 -16.21 -4.17
N ARG A 172 -16.82 -16.34 -4.69
CA ARG A 172 -15.61 -15.66 -4.16
C ARG A 172 -15.66 -14.15 -4.44
N ALA A 173 -16.10 -13.76 -5.63
CA ALA A 173 -16.33 -12.36 -5.97
C ALA A 173 -17.46 -11.73 -5.11
N ALA A 174 -18.56 -12.46 -4.89
CA ALA A 174 -19.63 -12.03 -4.00
C ALA A 174 -19.15 -11.90 -2.55
N ALA A 175 -18.33 -12.84 -2.06
CA ALA A 175 -17.76 -12.79 -0.71
C ALA A 175 -16.77 -11.62 -0.54
N GLY A 176 -15.91 -11.34 -1.53
CA GLY A 176 -15.02 -10.18 -1.53
C GLY A 176 -15.80 -8.86 -1.45
N ARG A 177 -16.85 -8.75 -2.26
CA ARG A 177 -17.76 -7.59 -2.23
C ARG A 177 -18.45 -7.44 -0.87
N ALA A 178 -18.99 -8.51 -0.30
CA ALA A 178 -19.64 -8.48 1.01
C ALA A 178 -18.69 -7.98 2.11
N LYS A 179 -17.43 -8.44 2.10
CA LYS A 179 -16.38 -7.94 3.01
C LYS A 179 -16.07 -6.47 2.78
N GLY A 180 -16.02 -6.01 1.53
CA GLY A 180 -15.83 -4.60 1.19
C GLY A 180 -16.96 -3.70 1.68
N VAL A 181 -18.22 -4.14 1.54
CA VAL A 181 -19.39 -3.43 2.09
C VAL A 181 -19.29 -3.36 3.62
N LEU A 182 -19.03 -4.49 4.29
CA LEU A 182 -18.86 -4.52 5.74
C LEU A 182 -17.75 -3.59 6.21
N ALA A 183 -16.58 -3.62 5.56
CA ALA A 183 -15.47 -2.74 5.86
C ALA A 183 -15.85 -1.25 5.69
N SER A 184 -16.67 -0.90 4.69
CA SER A 184 -17.16 0.46 4.48
C SER A 184 -18.07 0.94 5.61
N LEU A 185 -18.93 0.06 6.13
CA LEU A 185 -19.80 0.38 7.27
C LEU A 185 -18.99 0.57 8.55
N VAL A 186 -17.96 -0.26 8.77
CA VAL A 186 -17.04 -0.11 9.92
C VAL A 186 -16.25 1.20 9.81
N ALA A 187 -15.65 1.47 8.65
CA ALA A 187 -14.93 2.72 8.41
C ALA A 187 -15.83 3.95 8.58
N GLY A 188 -17.05 3.91 8.03
CA GLY A 188 -18.04 4.96 8.19
C GLY A 188 -18.42 5.20 9.65
N THR A 189 -18.54 4.14 10.45
CA THR A 189 -18.79 4.26 11.89
C THR A 189 -17.64 4.97 12.59
N CYS A 190 -16.39 4.56 12.33
CA CYS A 190 -15.20 5.24 12.84
C CYS A 190 -15.16 6.72 12.45
N TYR A 191 -15.49 7.05 11.20
CA TYR A 191 -15.55 8.43 10.72
C TYR A 191 -16.67 9.23 11.37
N GLY A 192 -17.85 8.67 11.58
CA GLY A 192 -18.96 9.35 12.25
C GLY A 192 -18.67 9.66 13.72
N LEU A 193 -17.86 8.84 14.38
CA LEU A 193 -17.50 9.01 15.80
C LEU A 193 -16.26 9.89 16.02
N ASN A 194 -15.52 10.23 14.97
CA ASN A 194 -14.19 10.81 15.12
C ASN A 194 -14.17 12.21 15.80
N PHE A 195 -15.28 12.97 15.71
CA PHE A 195 -15.42 14.29 16.35
C PHE A 195 -16.03 14.23 17.76
N LEU A 196 -16.42 13.06 18.26
CA LEU A 196 -16.99 12.94 19.60
C LEU A 196 -16.03 13.45 20.69
N PRO A 197 -14.72 13.15 20.68
CA PRO A 197 -13.84 13.59 21.76
C PRO A 197 -13.64 15.11 21.79
N SER A 198 -13.56 15.77 20.64
CA SER A 198 -13.44 17.24 20.57
C SER A 198 -14.74 17.93 21.00
N THR A 199 -15.89 17.46 20.53
CA THR A 199 -17.20 17.98 20.95
C THR A 199 -17.49 17.69 22.43
N TRP A 200 -17.02 16.57 22.98
CA TRP A 200 -17.12 16.30 24.40
C TRP A 200 -16.34 17.32 25.24
N ILE A 201 -15.10 17.65 24.84
CA ILE A 201 -14.28 18.66 25.53
C ILE A 201 -14.97 20.03 25.51
N GLN A 202 -15.49 20.44 24.34
CA GLN A 202 -16.20 21.71 24.17
C GLN A 202 -17.38 21.86 25.14
N ASN A 203 -18.06 20.76 25.46
CA ASN A 203 -19.25 20.76 26.31
C ASN A 203 -18.96 20.58 27.82
N HIS A 204 -17.86 19.94 28.21
CA HIS A 204 -17.62 19.53 29.61
C HIS A 204 -16.46 20.26 30.28
N VAL A 205 -15.51 20.82 29.52
CA VAL A 205 -14.32 21.44 30.09
C VAL A 205 -14.53 22.95 30.18
N ALA A 206 -14.59 23.47 31.42
CA ALA A 206 -14.73 24.91 31.66
C ALA A 206 -13.55 25.69 31.07
N GLY A 207 -13.84 26.72 30.29
CA GLY A 207 -12.83 27.56 29.63
C GLY A 207 -12.23 26.96 28.35
N ALA A 208 -12.72 25.81 27.87
CA ALA A 208 -12.28 25.23 26.61
C ALA A 208 -12.82 26.02 25.40
N SER A 209 -12.01 26.11 24.35
CA SER A 209 -12.37 26.82 23.11
C SER A 209 -13.61 26.19 22.47
N GLN A 210 -14.52 27.03 21.96
CA GLN A 210 -15.66 26.55 21.17
C GLN A 210 -15.35 26.49 19.68
N ASP A 211 -14.16 26.94 19.27
CA ASP A 211 -13.71 26.86 17.89
C ASP A 211 -13.14 25.47 17.61
N GLY A 212 -13.75 24.74 16.67
CA GLY A 212 -13.33 23.40 16.28
C GLY A 212 -11.90 23.34 15.74
N LEU A 213 -11.40 24.44 15.15
CA LEU A 213 -10.03 24.49 14.61
C LEU A 213 -8.95 24.30 15.68
N ASP A 214 -9.22 24.67 16.92
CA ASP A 214 -8.23 24.56 18.02
C ASP A 214 -7.96 23.08 18.40
N TYR A 215 -8.87 22.18 18.02
CA TYR A 215 -8.75 20.75 18.27
C TYR A 215 -8.13 19.96 17.10
N VAL A 216 -7.96 20.59 15.93
CA VAL A 216 -7.46 19.93 14.71
C VAL A 216 -6.07 19.34 14.92
N PHE A 217 -5.14 20.12 15.48
CA PHE A 217 -3.78 19.63 15.71
C PHE A 217 -3.75 18.47 16.71
N ASN A 218 -4.55 18.55 17.78
CA ASN A 218 -4.71 17.47 18.75
C ASN A 218 -5.19 16.18 18.06
N GLN A 219 -6.21 16.28 17.22
CA GLN A 219 -6.73 15.16 16.45
C GLN A 219 -5.66 14.58 15.51
N PHE A 220 -4.92 15.43 14.79
CA PHE A 220 -3.91 15.00 13.83
C PHE A 220 -2.70 14.32 14.49
N CYS A 221 -2.32 14.74 15.71
CA CYS A 221 -1.35 14.02 16.53
C CYS A 221 -1.84 12.60 16.87
N GLY A 222 -3.13 12.44 17.17
CA GLY A 222 -3.74 11.13 17.37
C GLY A 222 -3.72 10.25 16.12
N ILE A 223 -4.02 10.83 14.94
CA ILE A 223 -3.95 10.16 13.64
C ILE A 223 -2.53 9.64 13.39
N MET A 224 -1.53 10.50 13.53
CA MET A 224 -0.12 10.15 13.32
C MET A 224 0.36 9.06 14.28
N ALA A 225 0.09 9.23 15.58
CA ALA A 225 0.50 8.26 16.58
C ALA A 225 -0.11 6.88 16.33
N ALA A 226 -1.41 6.82 16.03
CA ALA A 226 -2.08 5.57 15.67
C ALA A 226 -1.48 4.93 14.41
N SER A 227 -1.23 5.74 13.37
CA SER A 227 -0.67 5.24 12.11
C SER A 227 0.74 4.67 12.29
N ILE A 228 1.58 5.29 13.12
CA ILE A 228 2.91 4.76 13.45
C ILE A 228 2.77 3.41 14.15
N VAL A 229 1.93 3.33 15.18
CA VAL A 229 1.69 2.09 15.94
C VAL A 229 1.19 0.98 15.01
N TYR A 230 0.21 1.25 14.16
CA TYR A 230 -0.31 0.28 13.21
C TYR A 230 0.74 -0.18 12.20
N PHE A 231 1.57 0.74 11.71
CA PHE A 231 2.65 0.39 10.80
C PHE A 231 3.74 -0.44 11.49
N LEU A 232 4.08 -0.14 12.74
CA LEU A 232 5.04 -0.95 13.52
C LEU A 232 4.51 -2.36 13.80
N ILE A 233 3.24 -2.50 14.18
CA ILE A 233 2.58 -3.81 14.35
C ILE A 233 2.59 -4.58 13.03
N TYR A 234 2.27 -3.90 11.92
CA TYR A 234 2.30 -4.47 10.59
C TYR A 234 3.72 -4.92 10.18
N CYS A 235 4.75 -4.11 10.43
CA CYS A 235 6.14 -4.50 10.23
C CYS A 235 6.50 -5.73 11.07
N GLY A 236 6.11 -5.78 12.33
CA GLY A 236 6.29 -6.96 13.19
C GLY A 236 5.61 -8.21 12.62
N TRP A 237 4.34 -8.09 12.22
CA TRP A 237 3.56 -9.17 11.61
C TRP A 237 4.15 -9.66 10.27
N LYS A 238 4.76 -8.75 9.50
CA LYS A 238 5.46 -9.05 8.24
C LYS A 238 6.93 -9.43 8.44
N ASN A 239 7.39 -9.71 9.66
CA ASN A 239 8.79 -10.03 9.96
C ASN A 239 9.77 -8.99 9.38
N ASN A 240 9.44 -7.71 9.54
CA ASN A 240 10.15 -6.53 9.05
C ASN A 240 10.35 -6.51 7.52
N ARG A 241 9.44 -7.12 6.75
CA ARG A 241 9.36 -7.05 5.29
C ARG A 241 8.04 -6.41 4.83
N PRO A 242 7.75 -5.15 5.20
CA PRO A 242 6.52 -4.46 4.79
C PRO A 242 6.47 -4.25 3.27
N GLN A 243 5.27 -4.21 2.70
CA GLN A 243 5.08 -3.76 1.33
C GLN A 243 5.25 -2.24 1.25
N VAL A 244 6.34 -1.78 0.65
CA VAL A 244 6.69 -0.36 0.53
C VAL A 244 6.85 -0.03 -0.94
N ASN A 245 6.01 0.88 -1.43
CA ASN A 245 6.04 1.37 -2.81
C ASN A 245 6.51 2.83 -2.80
N PRO A 246 7.78 3.11 -3.14
CA PRO A 246 8.37 4.45 -3.03
C PRO A 246 7.66 5.51 -3.90
N GLU A 247 7.09 5.10 -5.02
CA GLU A 247 6.38 5.99 -5.96
C GLU A 247 5.15 6.67 -5.32
N ILE A 248 4.61 6.10 -4.24
CA ILE A 248 3.46 6.66 -3.51
C ILE A 248 3.87 7.72 -2.49
N MET A 249 5.15 7.86 -2.17
CA MET A 249 5.60 8.76 -1.11
C MET A 249 5.09 10.20 -1.31
N LEU A 250 5.32 10.78 -2.49
CA LEU A 250 4.88 12.15 -2.78
C LEU A 250 3.36 12.24 -3.03
N PRO A 251 2.75 11.41 -3.91
CA PRO A 251 1.30 11.43 -4.13
C PRO A 251 0.48 11.18 -2.86
N GLY A 252 0.94 10.27 -2.00
CA GLY A 252 0.31 9.95 -0.71
C GLY A 252 0.42 11.11 0.28
N PHE A 253 1.56 11.80 0.33
CA PHE A 253 1.73 12.99 1.16
C PHE A 253 0.78 14.11 0.71
N ILE A 254 0.68 14.35 -0.60
CA ILE A 254 -0.26 15.34 -1.19
C ILE A 254 -1.71 14.96 -0.86
N SER A 255 -2.07 13.67 -0.96
CA SER A 255 -3.39 13.18 -0.57
C SER A 255 -3.71 13.49 0.90
N GLY A 256 -2.73 13.34 1.79
CA GLY A 256 -2.84 13.72 3.20
C GLY A 256 -3.03 15.22 3.40
N VAL A 257 -2.28 16.05 2.70
CA VAL A 257 -2.43 17.52 2.74
C VAL A 257 -3.83 17.94 2.27
N MET A 258 -4.31 17.38 1.16
CA MET A 258 -5.67 17.63 0.66
C MET A 258 -6.71 17.26 1.71
N TRP A 259 -6.58 16.09 2.34
CA TRP A 259 -7.50 15.65 3.39
C TRP A 259 -7.47 16.60 4.60
N ALA A 260 -6.29 17.03 5.05
CA ALA A 260 -6.16 17.92 6.21
C ALA A 260 -6.71 19.34 5.96
N ILE A 261 -6.54 19.87 4.75
CA ILE A 261 -7.15 21.13 4.34
C ILE A 261 -8.68 20.98 4.34
N ALA A 262 -9.21 19.91 3.76
CA ALA A 262 -10.64 19.62 3.76
C ALA A 262 -11.21 19.54 5.18
N GLN A 263 -10.49 18.87 6.08
CA GLN A 263 -10.88 18.71 7.48
C GLN A 263 -10.88 20.05 8.23
N SER A 264 -9.88 20.91 8.00
CA SER A 264 -9.85 22.27 8.55
C SER A 264 -11.00 23.12 8.00
N CYS A 265 -11.26 23.06 6.69
CA CYS A 265 -12.38 23.75 6.06
C CYS A 265 -13.74 23.27 6.58
N TRP A 266 -13.87 21.98 6.93
CA TRP A 266 -15.09 21.49 7.58
C TRP A 266 -15.33 22.19 8.92
N PHE A 267 -14.32 22.32 9.78
CA PHE A 267 -14.50 23.03 11.05
C PHE A 267 -14.92 24.49 10.86
N VAL A 268 -14.34 25.20 9.89
CA VAL A 268 -14.78 26.57 9.54
C VAL A 268 -16.23 26.57 9.04
N ALA A 269 -16.59 25.64 8.16
CA ALA A 269 -17.96 25.50 7.66
C ALA A 269 -18.96 25.20 8.78
N ASN A 270 -18.59 24.41 9.79
CA ASN A 270 -19.44 24.14 10.96
C ASN A 270 -19.70 25.41 11.78
N VAL A 271 -18.71 26.31 11.90
CA VAL A 271 -18.88 27.60 12.61
C VAL A 271 -19.79 28.55 11.82
N ASP A 272 -19.55 28.69 10.52
CA ASP A 272 -20.23 29.71 9.69
C ASP A 272 -21.59 29.29 9.15
N LEU A 273 -21.82 28.00 8.86
CA LEU A 273 -23.08 27.44 8.37
C LEU A 273 -23.88 26.72 9.47
N GLY A 274 -23.23 26.40 10.60
CA GLY A 274 -23.76 25.51 11.61
C GLY A 274 -23.60 24.03 11.24
N TYR A 275 -23.42 23.18 12.27
CA TYR A 275 -23.36 21.73 12.13
C TYR A 275 -24.55 21.15 11.37
N ALA A 276 -25.73 21.76 11.53
CA ALA A 276 -26.97 21.39 10.85
C ALA A 276 -26.87 21.36 9.32
N ALA A 277 -26.18 22.34 8.72
CA ALA A 277 -26.09 22.50 7.27
C ALA A 277 -24.78 21.93 6.73
N ALA A 278 -23.65 22.17 7.40
CA ALA A 278 -22.34 21.73 6.94
C ALA A 278 -22.18 20.20 6.99
N PHE A 279 -22.68 19.55 8.05
CA PHE A 279 -22.46 18.12 8.27
C PHE A 279 -23.07 17.22 7.16
N PRO A 280 -24.35 17.38 6.74
CA PRO A 280 -24.90 16.57 5.65
C PRO A 280 -24.25 16.86 4.30
N ILE A 281 -23.93 18.13 4.01
CA ILE A 281 -23.28 18.54 2.75
C ILE A 281 -21.91 17.89 2.62
N ILE A 282 -21.08 17.96 3.66
CA ILE A 282 -19.70 17.48 3.63
C ILE A 282 -19.61 15.95 3.71
N LEU A 283 -20.64 15.25 4.21
CA LEU A 283 -20.65 13.78 4.21
C LEU A 283 -21.17 13.15 2.91
N ILE A 284 -22.08 13.83 2.21
CA ILE A 284 -22.65 13.31 0.95
C ILE A 284 -21.90 13.85 -0.28
N GLY A 285 -21.47 15.11 -0.25
CA GLY A 285 -20.79 15.78 -1.36
C GLY A 285 -19.53 15.08 -1.88
N PRO A 286 -18.61 14.59 -1.02
CA PRO A 286 -17.42 13.87 -1.47
C PRO A 286 -17.77 12.61 -2.27
N GLY A 287 -18.87 11.95 -1.92
CA GLY A 287 -19.41 10.81 -2.66
C GLY A 287 -19.77 11.16 -4.10
N LEU A 288 -20.30 12.37 -4.35
CA LEU A 288 -20.60 12.86 -5.70
C LEU A 288 -19.32 13.07 -6.49
N VAL A 289 -18.35 13.79 -5.94
CA VAL A 289 -17.07 14.05 -6.61
C VAL A 289 -16.32 12.74 -6.89
N GLY A 290 -16.24 11.85 -5.91
CA GLY A 290 -15.63 10.52 -6.08
C GLY A 290 -16.35 9.66 -7.12
N SER A 291 -17.67 9.73 -7.18
CA SER A 291 -18.47 9.06 -8.21
C SER A 291 -18.20 9.61 -9.61
N LEU A 292 -18.01 10.93 -9.75
CA LEU A 292 -17.61 11.52 -11.03
C LEU A 292 -16.23 11.02 -11.48
N TRP A 293 -15.26 10.94 -10.57
CA TRP A 293 -13.96 10.32 -10.86
C TRP A 293 -14.10 8.84 -11.27
N SER A 294 -14.94 8.10 -10.56
CA SER A 294 -15.25 6.70 -10.87
C SER A 294 -15.89 6.51 -12.26
N VAL A 295 -16.83 7.37 -12.64
CA VAL A 295 -17.50 7.29 -13.96
C VAL A 295 -16.60 7.76 -15.10
N PHE A 296 -15.94 8.91 -14.95
CA PHE A 296 -15.22 9.55 -16.06
C PHE A 296 -13.75 9.16 -16.16
N LEU A 297 -13.04 9.08 -15.03
CA LEU A 297 -11.60 8.85 -15.00
C LEU A 297 -11.27 7.35 -14.87
N PHE A 298 -11.83 6.67 -13.86
CA PHE A 298 -11.52 5.26 -13.59
C PHE A 298 -12.35 4.29 -14.41
N LYS A 299 -13.52 4.72 -14.89
CA LYS A 299 -14.49 3.89 -15.62
C LYS A 299 -14.79 2.57 -14.87
N ASP A 300 -14.79 2.61 -13.54
CA ASP A 300 -15.11 1.47 -12.68
C ASP A 300 -16.62 1.34 -12.42
N ILE A 301 -17.41 2.37 -12.78
CA ILE A 301 -18.88 2.35 -12.80
C ILE A 301 -19.36 2.49 -14.25
N CYS A 302 -19.62 1.36 -14.90
CA CYS A 302 -20.14 1.29 -16.27
C CYS A 302 -21.56 0.71 -16.32
N GLY A 303 -22.29 1.06 -17.38
CA GLY A 303 -23.61 0.53 -17.68
C GLY A 303 -24.77 1.40 -17.16
N LEU A 304 -25.82 1.47 -17.97
CA LEU A 304 -26.99 2.33 -17.75
C LEU A 304 -27.69 2.01 -16.41
N ARG A 305 -27.76 0.74 -16.03
CA ARG A 305 -28.30 0.31 -14.73
C ARG A 305 -27.51 0.90 -13.55
N ASN A 306 -26.18 0.83 -13.59
CA ASN A 306 -25.35 1.35 -12.50
C ASN A 306 -25.44 2.88 -12.43
N HIS A 307 -25.52 3.56 -13.58
CA HIS A 307 -25.74 5.01 -13.63
C HIS A 307 -27.10 5.41 -13.06
N PHE A 308 -28.18 4.68 -13.38
CA PHE A 308 -29.50 4.93 -12.79
C PHE A 308 -29.53 4.66 -11.28
N LEU A 309 -28.88 3.59 -10.81
CA LEU A 309 -28.77 3.31 -9.37
C LEU A 309 -28.01 4.41 -8.63
N LEU A 310 -26.92 4.92 -9.24
CA LEU A 310 -26.11 5.98 -8.66
C LEU A 310 -26.84 7.34 -8.69
N ALA A 311 -27.56 7.66 -9.77
CA ALA A 311 -28.41 8.83 -9.84
C ALA A 311 -29.54 8.75 -8.79
N GLY A 312 -30.20 7.60 -8.66
CA GLY A 312 -31.20 7.34 -7.64
C GLY A 312 -30.64 7.52 -6.22
N TYR A 313 -29.41 7.07 -5.97
CA TYR A 313 -28.71 7.33 -4.71
C TYR A 313 -28.58 8.82 -4.44
N PHE A 314 -28.08 9.62 -5.38
CA PHE A 314 -27.89 11.05 -5.17
C PHE A 314 -29.21 11.81 -5.00
N VAL A 315 -30.28 11.38 -5.66
CA VAL A 315 -31.63 11.94 -5.44
C VAL A 315 -32.10 11.68 -4.01
N LEU A 316 -31.98 10.44 -3.53
CA LEU A 316 -32.36 10.08 -2.17
C LEU A 316 -31.46 10.77 -1.13
N ALA A 317 -30.16 10.85 -1.39
CA ALA A 317 -29.20 11.52 -0.50
C ALA A 317 -29.45 13.03 -0.43
N ALA A 318 -29.75 13.69 -1.56
CA ALA A 318 -30.13 15.10 -1.59
C ALA A 318 -31.45 15.36 -0.87
N ALA A 319 -32.46 14.50 -1.06
CA ALA A 319 -33.72 14.57 -0.33
C ALA A 319 -33.53 14.36 1.18
N SER A 320 -32.66 13.42 1.57
CA SER A 320 -32.24 13.22 2.96
C SER A 320 -31.63 14.49 3.55
N CYS A 321 -30.63 15.09 2.89
CA CYS A 321 -30.03 16.36 3.30
C CYS A 321 -31.08 17.46 3.48
N ALA A 322 -31.95 17.64 2.49
CA ALA A 322 -32.98 18.67 2.51
C ALA A 322 -33.93 18.47 3.71
N CYS A 323 -34.36 17.23 3.98
CA CYS A 323 -35.23 16.92 5.12
C CYS A 323 -34.54 17.17 6.46
N ILE A 324 -33.28 16.73 6.61
CA ILE A 324 -32.49 16.93 7.84
C ILE A 324 -32.30 18.43 8.11
N VAL A 325 -31.93 19.21 7.09
CA VAL A 325 -31.72 20.65 7.22
C VAL A 325 -33.03 21.39 7.50
N ALA A 326 -34.10 21.10 6.74
CA ALA A 326 -35.40 21.76 6.89
C ALA A 326 -36.15 21.40 8.19
N SER A 327 -35.73 20.34 8.88
CA SER A 327 -36.32 19.93 10.16
C SER A 327 -35.93 20.79 11.35
N ARG A 328 -34.89 21.62 11.21
CA ARG A 328 -34.35 22.50 12.25
C ARG A 328 -34.94 23.91 12.16
N LYS A 329 -35.03 24.57 13.32
CA LYS A 329 -35.55 25.95 13.41
C LYS A 329 -34.71 26.90 12.56
N SER A 330 -35.36 27.65 11.67
CA SER A 330 -34.70 28.67 10.86
C SER A 330 -34.30 29.86 11.76
N GLY A 331 -33.00 30.00 12.05
CA GLY A 331 -32.44 31.19 12.70
C GLY A 331 -32.04 31.08 14.17
N GLY A 332 -32.07 29.89 14.79
CA GLY A 332 -31.53 29.69 16.14
C GLY A 332 -30.14 29.06 16.08
N THR A 333 -29.10 29.79 16.48
CA THR A 333 -27.86 29.15 16.90
C THR A 333 -28.21 28.18 18.02
N CYS A 334 -27.99 26.88 17.83
CA CYS A 334 -27.88 25.92 18.93
C CYS A 334 -26.55 26.19 19.64
N GLY A 335 -26.38 27.39 20.19
CA GLY A 335 -25.36 27.69 21.16
C GLY A 335 -25.87 27.25 22.51
N CYS A 336 -25.03 26.56 23.28
CA CYS A 336 -25.27 26.27 24.68
C CYS A 336 -25.69 27.55 25.41
N HIS A 337 -26.98 27.69 25.74
CA HIS A 337 -27.45 28.78 26.58
C HIS A 337 -26.95 28.53 28.01
N PRO A 338 -26.44 29.53 28.75
CA PRO A 338 -25.84 29.33 30.08
C PRO A 338 -26.83 28.95 31.20
N ASP A 339 -28.10 28.69 30.90
CA ASP A 339 -29.17 28.67 31.90
C ASP A 339 -29.48 27.30 32.52
N VAL A 340 -28.76 26.24 32.16
CA VAL A 340 -28.97 24.90 32.75
C VAL A 340 -28.33 24.76 34.15
N LEU A 341 -27.59 25.77 34.63
CA LEU A 341 -27.04 25.79 36.00
C LEU A 341 -28.09 25.99 37.12
N LYS A 342 -29.39 26.09 36.81
CA LYS A 342 -30.45 26.30 37.82
C LYS A 342 -31.52 25.22 37.93
N CYS A 343 -31.47 24.12 37.19
CA CYS A 343 -32.46 23.05 37.30
C CYS A 343 -31.82 21.66 37.30
N GLY A 344 -31.22 21.28 38.43
CA GLY A 344 -30.69 19.93 38.62
C GLY A 344 -30.26 19.58 40.05
N LEU A 345 -30.58 20.42 41.04
CA LEU A 345 -30.21 20.21 42.45
C LEU A 345 -31.37 19.69 43.32
N SER A 346 -32.41 19.14 42.71
CA SER A 346 -33.57 18.66 43.46
C SER A 346 -34.23 17.48 42.77
N SER A 347 -33.56 16.33 42.73
CA SER A 347 -34.23 15.02 42.70
C SER A 347 -33.24 13.88 42.99
N LEU A 348 -33.52 13.16 44.09
CA LEU A 348 -32.99 11.86 44.49
C LEU A 348 -31.52 11.75 44.91
N VAL A 349 -31.24 12.22 46.13
CA VAL A 349 -30.32 11.52 47.04
C VAL A 349 -31.18 10.63 47.94
N ILE A 350 -31.31 9.36 47.58
CA ILE A 350 -31.70 8.31 48.53
C ILE A 350 -30.43 7.50 48.80
N SER A 351 -29.75 7.81 49.89
CA SER A 351 -28.75 6.91 50.47
C SER A 351 -29.46 5.75 51.19
N PRO A 352 -28.90 4.53 51.12
CA PRO A 352 -28.95 3.62 52.25
C PRO A 352 -27.55 3.38 52.84
N PRO A 353 -27.48 2.96 54.12
CA PRO A 353 -26.27 3.05 54.93
C PRO A 353 -25.51 1.70 55.03
N GLY A 354 -24.19 1.81 55.14
CA GLY A 354 -23.33 0.92 55.92
C GLY A 354 -23.23 -0.56 55.54
N LEU A 355 -22.09 -0.96 54.94
CA LEU A 355 -21.49 -2.27 55.19
C LEU A 355 -19.97 -2.25 54.97
N LYS A 356 -19.27 -2.72 56.01
CA LYS A 356 -17.81 -2.89 56.10
C LYS A 356 -17.33 -4.00 55.14
N SER A 357 -16.22 -3.73 54.46
CA SER A 357 -15.11 -4.65 54.10
C SER A 357 -15.44 -6.11 53.70
N ARG A 358 -15.24 -6.45 52.40
CA ARG A 358 -14.25 -7.45 51.91
C ARG A 358 -14.39 -7.72 50.39
N ARG A 359 -13.23 -7.65 49.73
CA ARG A 359 -12.68 -8.48 48.62
C ARG A 359 -13.55 -8.92 47.42
N ASN A 360 -12.97 -8.63 46.25
CA ASN A 360 -13.02 -9.38 44.98
C ASN A 360 -14.31 -9.32 44.15
N LEU A 361 -14.31 -8.45 43.14
CA LEU A 361 -14.67 -8.88 41.78
C LEU A 361 -13.76 -8.15 40.77
N ARG A 362 -12.92 -8.94 40.11
CA ARG A 362 -12.06 -8.53 38.99
C ARG A 362 -12.95 -8.24 37.79
N LEU A 363 -12.86 -7.02 37.24
CA LEU A 363 -13.16 -6.80 35.82
C LEU A 363 -11.83 -6.72 35.09
N VAL A 364 -11.54 -7.78 34.34
CA VAL A 364 -10.32 -7.94 33.54
C VAL A 364 -10.46 -7.05 32.30
N VAL A 365 -9.79 -5.89 32.32
CA VAL A 365 -9.42 -5.14 31.12
C VAL A 365 -7.91 -5.24 31.03
N LEU A 366 -7.43 -6.16 30.20
CA LEU A 366 -6.00 -6.32 29.92
C LEU A 366 -5.58 -5.30 28.86
N MET A 367 -5.10 -4.14 29.33
CA MET A 367 -3.97 -3.44 28.70
C MET A 367 -2.70 -3.97 29.37
N PRO A 368 -1.63 -4.23 28.60
CA PRO A 368 -0.32 -3.83 29.13
C PRO A 368 0.61 -3.36 28.01
N VAL A 369 1.00 -2.09 28.01
CA VAL A 369 2.40 -1.68 27.78
C VAL A 369 2.54 -0.29 28.39
N PHE A 370 3.06 -0.18 29.60
CA PHE A 370 3.85 0.95 30.12
C PHE A 370 4.23 0.59 31.56
N ASP A 371 5.45 0.07 31.74
CA ASP A 371 6.30 0.26 32.91
C ASP A 371 7.49 -0.72 32.84
N CYS A 372 8.60 -0.25 32.28
CA CYS A 372 9.95 -0.77 32.54
C CYS A 372 10.98 0.19 31.91
N ILE A 373 11.09 1.42 32.44
CA ILE A 373 12.32 2.22 32.30
C ILE A 373 12.62 2.85 33.65
N GLY A 374 13.34 2.09 34.47
CA GLY A 374 14.05 2.60 35.62
C GLY A 374 15.46 2.07 35.55
N MET A 375 16.33 2.76 34.80
CA MET A 375 17.78 2.64 34.96
C MET A 375 18.49 3.86 34.35
N SER A 376 18.88 4.73 35.28
CA SER A 376 20.03 5.62 35.34
C SER A 376 20.91 5.78 34.09
N LEU A 377 20.96 7.01 33.59
CA LEU A 377 22.07 7.56 32.82
C LEU A 377 23.41 7.35 33.56
N PRO A 378 24.49 7.13 32.81
CA PRO A 378 25.53 8.14 32.81
C PRO A 378 25.88 8.63 31.40
N ALA A 379 26.41 9.84 31.39
CA ALA A 379 26.75 10.66 30.25
C ALA A 379 27.90 10.12 29.39
N CYS A 380 27.98 10.74 28.21
CA CYS A 380 29.18 11.02 27.41
C CYS A 380 29.43 10.12 26.18
N GLY A 381 29.16 10.71 25.01
CA GLY A 381 29.99 10.56 23.81
C GLY A 381 29.85 9.29 22.98
N GLU A 382 28.78 9.14 22.19
CA GLU A 382 28.80 8.21 21.03
C GLU A 382 27.74 8.55 19.95
N GLY A 383 27.74 9.80 19.50
CA GLY A 383 26.80 10.33 18.50
C GLY A 383 27.31 10.35 17.05
N ARG A 384 28.26 9.49 16.65
CA ARG A 384 28.84 9.52 15.29
C ARG A 384 28.91 8.19 14.52
N ARG A 385 28.37 7.06 15.02
CA ARG A 385 28.51 5.74 14.34
C ARG A 385 27.24 5.10 13.78
N LEU A 386 26.05 5.67 13.98
CA LEU A 386 24.79 4.99 13.60
C LEU A 386 24.14 5.45 12.29
N ILE A 387 24.67 6.48 11.62
CA ILE A 387 24.12 6.97 10.34
C ILE A 387 24.92 6.46 9.12
N SER A 388 26.14 5.93 9.29
CA SER A 388 26.90 5.30 8.19
C SER A 388 26.61 3.80 8.00
N ALA A 389 25.99 3.13 8.98
CA ALA A 389 25.84 1.67 8.94
C ALA A 389 24.77 1.16 7.94
N SER A 390 23.76 1.96 7.59
CA SER A 390 22.62 1.46 6.77
C SER A 390 22.79 1.63 5.26
N ARG A 391 23.66 2.56 4.81
CA ARG A 391 24.00 2.72 3.38
C ARG A 391 25.25 1.93 2.99
N SER A 392 26.22 1.80 3.90
CA SER A 392 27.36 0.92 3.67
C SER A 392 26.98 -0.56 3.72
N MET A 393 25.92 -0.99 4.42
CA MET A 393 25.60 -2.42 4.52
C MET A 393 25.17 -3.08 3.21
N TYR A 394 24.54 -2.39 2.25
CA TYR A 394 24.08 -3.01 1.00
C TYR A 394 25.23 -3.20 -0.01
N PHE A 395 26.17 -2.24 -0.06
CA PHE A 395 27.39 -2.37 -0.88
C PHE A 395 28.52 -3.11 -0.16
N ALA A 396 28.64 -2.99 1.16
CA ALA A 396 29.55 -3.80 1.97
C ALA A 396 29.04 -5.24 2.15
N GLN A 397 27.75 -5.56 1.99
CA GLN A 397 27.33 -6.97 1.85
C GLN A 397 27.74 -7.58 0.51
N MET A 398 27.94 -6.79 -0.55
CA MET A 398 28.58 -7.29 -1.77
C MET A 398 30.08 -7.49 -1.54
N GLY A 399 30.77 -6.52 -0.92
CA GLY A 399 32.20 -6.65 -0.57
C GLY A 399 32.51 -7.69 0.52
N ALA A 400 31.59 -7.97 1.44
CA ALA A 400 31.77 -8.94 2.54
C ALA A 400 31.20 -10.34 2.22
N ARG A 401 30.43 -10.50 1.14
CA ARG A 401 30.06 -11.83 0.59
C ARG A 401 31.19 -12.47 -0.21
N PHE A 402 32.21 -11.71 -0.57
CA PHE A 402 33.41 -12.19 -1.24
C PHE A 402 34.61 -11.88 -0.34
N GLY A 403 35.00 -12.86 0.48
CA GLY A 403 36.18 -12.75 1.34
C GLY A 403 37.46 -12.45 0.55
N SER A 404 38.53 -12.13 1.26
CA SER A 404 39.85 -11.66 0.81
C SER A 404 40.64 -12.59 -0.14
N SER A 405 40.03 -13.64 -0.68
CA SER A 405 40.57 -14.49 -1.74
C SER A 405 39.76 -14.25 -3.01
N GLY A 406 40.37 -13.57 -3.99
CA GLY A 406 39.68 -13.06 -5.17
C GLY A 406 38.74 -14.07 -5.87
N PRO A 407 37.57 -13.62 -6.37
CA PRO A 407 36.48 -14.47 -6.87
C PRO A 407 36.84 -15.33 -8.09
N CYS A 408 37.93 -15.02 -8.79
CA CYS A 408 38.25 -15.63 -10.08
C CYS A 408 38.75 -17.09 -9.95
N ALA A 409 39.54 -17.42 -8.93
CA ALA A 409 40.27 -18.70 -8.88
C ALA A 409 39.45 -19.91 -8.39
N GLU A 410 38.46 -19.69 -7.51
CA GLU A 410 37.55 -20.77 -7.08
C GLU A 410 36.43 -20.98 -8.12
N PHE A 411 35.91 -19.89 -8.69
CA PHE A 411 34.99 -19.92 -9.82
C PHE A 411 35.59 -20.64 -11.04
N GLN A 412 36.83 -20.33 -11.43
CA GLN A 412 37.54 -21.01 -12.51
C GLN A 412 37.80 -22.50 -12.22
N ARG A 413 38.15 -22.87 -10.97
CA ARG A 413 38.35 -24.28 -10.60
C ARG A 413 37.06 -25.11 -10.62
N ARG A 414 35.93 -24.55 -10.17
CA ARG A 414 34.63 -25.21 -10.28
C ARG A 414 34.20 -25.37 -11.74
N ARG A 415 34.51 -24.38 -12.59
CA ARG A 415 34.24 -24.36 -14.03
C ARG A 415 35.00 -25.44 -14.81
N GLU A 416 36.32 -25.54 -14.66
CA GLU A 416 37.14 -26.53 -15.40
C GLU A 416 36.67 -27.97 -15.13
N LYS A 417 36.21 -28.24 -13.92
CA LYS A 417 35.68 -29.56 -13.54
C LYS A 417 34.34 -29.91 -14.20
N VAL A 418 33.51 -28.91 -14.49
CA VAL A 418 32.19 -29.06 -15.13
C VAL A 418 32.28 -29.02 -16.67
N GLU A 419 33.13 -28.18 -17.25
CA GLU A 419 33.35 -28.12 -18.71
C GLU A 419 33.98 -29.40 -19.26
N ASN A 420 34.88 -30.06 -18.51
CA ASN A 420 35.54 -31.31 -18.94
C ASN A 420 34.64 -32.56 -18.94
N THR A 421 33.39 -32.47 -18.47
CA THR A 421 32.45 -33.61 -18.36
C THR A 421 31.21 -33.48 -19.26
N ARG A 422 31.07 -32.42 -20.06
CA ARG A 422 29.86 -32.17 -20.85
C ARG A 422 29.89 -32.78 -22.23
N ASP A 423 29.13 -33.85 -22.38
CA ASP A 423 28.76 -34.44 -23.67
C ASP A 423 27.48 -33.76 -24.17
N THR A 424 27.60 -32.84 -25.14
CA THR A 424 26.56 -32.21 -25.99
C THR A 424 25.31 -31.53 -25.38
N ASN A 425 24.94 -31.80 -24.13
CA ASN A 425 23.71 -31.31 -23.49
C ASN A 425 23.88 -29.89 -22.94
N ARG A 426 22.93 -28.98 -23.30
CA ARG A 426 22.90 -27.61 -22.80
C ARG A 426 21.93 -27.48 -21.63
N VAL A 427 22.33 -26.69 -20.63
CA VAL A 427 21.50 -26.37 -19.45
C VAL A 427 21.03 -24.93 -19.55
N VAL A 428 19.72 -24.69 -19.52
CA VAL A 428 19.17 -23.34 -19.49
C VAL A 428 18.44 -23.12 -18.18
N LEU A 429 18.75 -22.00 -17.54
CA LEU A 429 18.11 -21.60 -16.29
C LEU A 429 16.95 -20.64 -16.60
N VAL A 430 15.75 -20.95 -16.13
CA VAL A 430 14.59 -20.05 -16.22
C VAL A 430 14.35 -19.47 -14.83
N MET A 431 14.53 -18.16 -14.69
CA MET A 431 14.26 -17.44 -13.45
C MET A 431 13.09 -16.51 -13.63
N THR A 432 12.03 -16.78 -12.87
CA THR A 432 10.75 -16.05 -12.99
C THR A 432 10.67 -14.85 -12.04
N GLY A 433 11.82 -14.40 -11.52
CA GLY A 433 11.94 -13.32 -10.54
C GLY A 433 11.59 -13.74 -9.11
N GLY A 434 12.01 -12.94 -8.13
CA GLY A 434 11.87 -13.29 -6.69
C GLY A 434 10.43 -13.41 -6.18
N GLY A 435 9.45 -12.86 -6.92
CA GLY A 435 8.02 -13.02 -6.65
C GLY A 435 7.41 -14.31 -7.20
N GLY A 436 8.14 -15.04 -8.06
CA GLY A 436 7.61 -16.22 -8.76
C GLY A 436 6.61 -15.85 -9.84
N GLN A 437 7.04 -15.12 -10.87
CA GLN A 437 6.13 -14.77 -11.97
C GLN A 437 5.67 -16.04 -12.69
N ASP A 438 4.42 -16.03 -13.10
CA ASP A 438 3.89 -17.12 -13.90
C ASP A 438 4.23 -16.87 -15.38
N VAL A 439 5.13 -17.70 -15.91
CA VAL A 439 5.63 -17.60 -17.30
C VAL A 439 5.52 -18.95 -17.99
N PRO A 440 5.13 -19.00 -19.28
CA PRO A 440 4.91 -20.26 -19.98
C PRO A 440 6.19 -20.79 -20.67
N TRP A 441 7.34 -20.16 -20.44
CA TRP A 441 8.57 -20.43 -21.19
C TRP A 441 9.08 -21.87 -21.04
N PRO A 442 9.09 -22.49 -19.84
CA PRO A 442 9.52 -23.88 -19.72
C PRO A 442 8.61 -24.85 -20.48
N GLU A 443 7.29 -24.65 -20.43
CA GLU A 443 6.32 -25.46 -21.18
C GLU A 443 6.50 -25.27 -22.68
N GLN A 444 6.62 -24.01 -23.14
CA GLN A 444 6.80 -23.72 -24.55
C GLN A 444 8.09 -24.37 -25.09
N LEU A 445 9.20 -24.30 -24.35
CA LEU A 445 10.45 -24.98 -24.73
C LEU A 445 10.29 -26.49 -24.78
N ALA A 446 9.55 -27.08 -23.83
CA ALA A 446 9.30 -28.52 -23.79
C ALA A 446 8.36 -29.01 -24.91
N MET A 447 7.49 -28.13 -25.42
CA MET A 447 6.55 -28.45 -26.49
C MET A 447 7.12 -28.20 -27.89
N GLU A 448 7.81 -27.08 -28.09
CA GLU A 448 8.28 -26.62 -29.40
C GLU A 448 9.74 -27.03 -29.68
N GLY A 449 10.56 -27.16 -28.64
CA GLY A 449 11.97 -27.48 -28.79
C GLY A 449 12.82 -26.34 -29.35
N ILE A 450 14.13 -26.62 -29.43
CA ILE A 450 15.10 -25.76 -30.11
C ILE A 450 15.98 -26.53 -31.11
N GLY A 451 15.57 -27.74 -31.47
CA GLY A 451 16.29 -28.61 -32.42
C GLY A 451 17.61 -29.18 -31.90
N ARG A 452 17.82 -29.21 -30.57
CA ARG A 452 18.99 -29.83 -29.90
C ARG A 452 18.64 -30.24 -28.47
N PRO A 453 19.41 -31.17 -27.85
CA PRO A 453 19.22 -31.54 -26.45
C PRO A 453 19.33 -30.34 -25.50
N LEU A 454 18.29 -30.16 -24.68
CA LEU A 454 18.15 -29.05 -23.74
C LEU A 454 17.60 -29.54 -22.40
N HIS A 455 18.26 -29.17 -21.31
CA HIS A 455 17.77 -29.35 -19.96
C HIS A 455 17.42 -27.99 -19.36
N VAL A 456 16.14 -27.78 -19.05
CA VAL A 456 15.59 -26.53 -18.54
C VAL A 456 15.41 -26.63 -17.03
N LEU A 457 16.20 -25.87 -16.28
CA LEU A 457 16.08 -25.75 -14.83
C LEU A 457 15.22 -24.53 -14.49
N VAL A 458 14.13 -24.74 -13.76
CA VAL A 458 13.16 -23.69 -13.43
C VAL A 458 13.29 -23.29 -11.97
N VAL A 459 13.52 -22.00 -11.73
CA VAL A 459 13.46 -21.39 -10.39
C VAL A 459 12.13 -20.67 -10.25
N THR A 460 11.22 -21.27 -9.49
CA THR A 460 9.83 -20.79 -9.35
C THR A 460 9.67 -19.68 -8.30
N GLY A 461 10.71 -19.40 -7.51
CA GLY A 461 10.68 -18.38 -6.47
C GLY A 461 9.64 -18.69 -5.38
N ARG A 462 8.71 -17.75 -5.13
CA ARG A 462 7.61 -17.91 -4.17
C ARG A 462 6.31 -18.46 -4.77
N ASN A 463 6.33 -18.83 -6.05
CA ASN A 463 5.17 -19.37 -6.73
C ASN A 463 5.17 -20.90 -6.62
N GLU A 464 4.52 -21.38 -5.56
CA GLU A 464 4.35 -22.81 -5.28
C GLU A 464 3.40 -23.49 -6.29
N GLU A 465 2.52 -22.73 -6.94
CA GLU A 465 1.58 -23.24 -7.96
C GLU A 465 2.27 -23.53 -9.30
N PHE A 466 3.41 -22.89 -9.59
CA PHE A 466 4.16 -23.08 -10.84
C PHE A 466 4.55 -24.56 -11.03
N LYS A 467 5.06 -25.21 -9.99
CA LYS A 467 5.44 -26.62 -10.05
C LYS A 467 4.25 -27.51 -10.44
N THR A 468 3.11 -27.29 -9.79
CA THR A 468 1.87 -28.04 -10.07
C THR A 468 1.40 -27.81 -11.51
N ARG A 469 1.52 -26.58 -12.02
CA ARG A 469 1.19 -26.24 -13.42
C ARG A 469 2.08 -26.97 -14.41
N LEU A 470 3.39 -27.03 -14.16
CA LEU A 470 4.33 -27.78 -15.00
C LEU A 470 4.02 -29.27 -15.01
N GLU A 471 3.77 -29.87 -13.85
CA GLU A 471 3.41 -31.29 -13.72
C GLU A 471 2.08 -31.62 -14.43
N HIS A 472 1.14 -30.68 -14.47
CA HIS A 472 -0.11 -30.84 -15.21
C HIS A 472 0.06 -30.63 -16.73
N ALA A 473 0.93 -29.70 -17.15
CA ALA A 473 1.16 -29.38 -18.55
C ALA A 473 2.06 -30.39 -19.27
N LEU A 474 3.01 -31.00 -18.55
CA LEU A 474 4.01 -31.92 -19.09
C LEU A 474 3.69 -33.33 -18.60
N THR A 475 3.06 -34.13 -19.46
CA THR A 475 2.49 -35.42 -19.08
C THR A 475 3.52 -36.54 -18.89
N ASN A 476 4.74 -36.37 -19.41
CA ASN A 476 5.81 -37.36 -19.26
C ASN A 476 6.72 -36.94 -18.10
N SER A 477 6.92 -37.82 -17.12
CA SER A 477 7.78 -37.56 -15.97
C SER A 477 8.64 -38.77 -15.62
N ALA A 478 9.89 -38.52 -15.21
CA ALA A 478 10.78 -39.50 -14.61
C ALA A 478 11.20 -39.03 -13.21
N GLU A 479 11.02 -39.91 -12.22
CA GLU A 479 11.45 -39.67 -10.84
C GLU A 479 12.75 -40.42 -10.57
N PHE A 480 13.71 -39.75 -9.94
CA PHE A 480 15.03 -40.28 -9.62
C PHE A 480 15.13 -40.62 -8.13
N ASN A 481 16.06 -41.52 -7.78
CA ASN A 481 16.26 -41.99 -6.39
C ASN A 481 16.62 -40.89 -5.39
N ASP A 482 17.03 -39.71 -5.86
CA ASP A 482 17.32 -38.52 -5.05
C ASP A 482 16.10 -37.58 -4.90
N GLY A 483 14.93 -38.02 -5.37
CA GLY A 483 13.66 -37.28 -5.34
C GLY A 483 13.55 -36.17 -6.37
N ARG A 484 14.47 -36.10 -7.34
CA ARG A 484 14.31 -35.20 -8.50
C ARG A 484 13.22 -35.73 -9.42
N VAL A 485 12.39 -34.81 -9.89
CA VAL A 485 11.35 -35.08 -10.88
C VAL A 485 11.71 -34.30 -12.14
N VAL A 486 11.96 -35.04 -13.21
CA VAL A 486 12.24 -34.49 -14.54
C VAL A 486 11.01 -34.68 -15.40
N LEU A 487 10.50 -33.57 -15.93
CA LEU A 487 9.32 -33.49 -16.77
C LEU A 487 9.72 -33.36 -18.24
N GLN A 488 8.84 -33.79 -19.13
CA GLN A 488 9.04 -33.74 -20.57
C GLN A 488 7.71 -33.49 -21.30
N GLY A 489 7.78 -32.65 -22.33
CA GLY A 489 6.65 -32.32 -23.20
C GLY A 489 6.65 -33.16 -24.48
N ASN A 490 6.24 -32.53 -25.59
CA ASN A 490 6.21 -33.17 -26.91
C ASN A 490 7.59 -33.36 -27.54
N ASP A 491 8.56 -32.48 -27.24
CA ASP A 491 9.93 -32.64 -27.74
C ASP A 491 10.74 -33.55 -26.79
N ALA A 492 11.09 -34.74 -27.28
CA ALA A 492 11.89 -35.73 -26.57
C ALA A 492 13.33 -35.25 -26.23
N ASN A 493 13.79 -34.16 -26.85
CA ASN A 493 15.10 -33.59 -26.60
C ASN A 493 15.09 -32.52 -25.50
N VAL A 494 13.91 -32.10 -25.02
CA VAL A 494 13.79 -31.10 -23.97
C VAL A 494 13.29 -31.74 -22.70
N THR A 495 14.01 -31.51 -21.62
CA THR A 495 13.64 -31.93 -20.26
C THR A 495 13.51 -30.70 -19.38
N VAL A 496 12.57 -30.72 -18.44
CA VAL A 496 12.28 -29.61 -17.53
C VAL A 496 12.34 -30.12 -16.10
N GLU A 497 13.10 -29.46 -15.24
CA GLU A 497 13.22 -29.78 -13.82
C GLU A 497 12.99 -28.52 -12.99
N VAL A 498 12.11 -28.60 -11.99
CA VAL A 498 11.97 -27.52 -11.00
C VAL A 498 13.08 -27.67 -9.98
N ALA A 499 13.95 -26.65 -9.90
CA ALA A 499 15.06 -26.65 -8.99
C ALA A 499 14.57 -26.64 -7.53
N GLN A 500 15.09 -27.57 -6.73
CA GLN A 500 14.79 -27.74 -5.32
C GLN A 500 16.07 -27.71 -4.48
N GLU A 501 15.93 -27.46 -3.18
CA GLU A 501 17.06 -27.50 -2.26
C GLU A 501 17.28 -28.92 -1.71
N PRO A 502 18.53 -29.43 -1.70
CA PRO A 502 18.82 -30.77 -1.21
C PRO A 502 18.35 -30.95 0.24
N GLY A 503 17.52 -31.97 0.48
CA GLY A 503 17.02 -32.32 1.82
C GLY A 503 15.78 -31.55 2.29
N HIS A 504 15.23 -30.63 1.50
CA HIS A 504 13.93 -29.97 1.78
C HIS A 504 12.83 -30.54 0.88
N GLN A 505 12.29 -31.71 1.25
CA GLN A 505 11.10 -32.27 0.60
C GLN A 505 9.87 -32.05 1.49
N GLY A 506 8.85 -31.34 0.96
CA GLY A 506 7.49 -31.35 1.52
C GLY A 506 7.13 -30.32 2.60
N GLY A 507 7.86 -29.22 2.76
CA GLY A 507 7.50 -28.11 3.67
C GLY A 507 7.01 -26.84 2.97
N PRO A 508 6.39 -25.87 3.67
CA PRO A 508 6.10 -24.54 3.12
C PRO A 508 7.42 -23.87 2.68
N ASN A 509 7.49 -23.35 1.45
CA ASN A 509 8.72 -22.93 0.74
C ASN A 509 9.63 -24.04 0.20
N ALA A 510 9.15 -25.25 -0.06
CA ALA A 510 9.96 -26.34 -0.65
C ALA A 510 10.65 -25.98 -1.99
N THR A 511 10.15 -24.97 -2.70
CA THR A 511 10.72 -24.47 -3.96
C THR A 511 11.65 -23.25 -3.80
N TYR A 512 11.85 -22.77 -2.56
CA TYR A 512 12.74 -21.65 -2.30
C TYR A 512 14.20 -22.11 -2.24
N LEU A 513 15.06 -21.47 -3.03
CA LEU A 513 16.48 -21.82 -3.12
C LEU A 513 17.34 -20.88 -2.28
N SER A 514 18.35 -21.44 -1.60
CA SER A 514 19.38 -20.67 -0.93
C SER A 514 20.19 -19.83 -1.93
N ALA A 515 20.81 -18.75 -1.45
CA ALA A 515 21.67 -17.93 -2.31
C ALA A 515 22.84 -18.75 -2.89
N GLU A 516 23.41 -19.67 -2.10
CA GLU A 516 24.47 -20.57 -2.53
C GLU A 516 24.00 -21.52 -3.65
N ARG A 517 22.78 -22.03 -3.54
CA ARG A 517 22.19 -22.88 -4.58
C ARG A 517 21.93 -22.11 -5.87
N LEU A 518 21.40 -20.89 -5.79
CA LEU A 518 21.20 -20.03 -6.95
C LEU A 518 22.52 -19.73 -7.67
N VAL A 519 23.57 -19.42 -6.92
CA VAL A 519 24.93 -19.22 -7.44
C VAL A 519 25.39 -20.46 -8.22
N LEU A 520 25.25 -21.65 -7.63
CA LEU A 520 25.62 -22.90 -8.28
C LEU A 520 24.83 -23.14 -9.57
N LEU A 521 23.52 -22.90 -9.56
CA LEU A 521 22.66 -23.05 -10.74
C LEU A 521 23.05 -22.08 -11.86
N MET A 522 23.38 -20.83 -11.52
CA MET A 522 23.89 -19.86 -12.49
C MET A 522 25.27 -20.24 -13.02
N ASP A 523 26.12 -20.89 -12.22
CA ASP A 523 27.46 -21.32 -12.64
C ASP A 523 27.41 -22.54 -13.59
N ILE A 524 26.40 -23.40 -13.46
CA ILE A 524 26.18 -24.53 -14.38
C ILE A 524 25.40 -24.15 -15.64
N ALA A 525 24.59 -23.08 -15.64
CA ALA A 525 23.79 -22.73 -16.81
C ALA A 525 24.65 -22.33 -18.03
N ASP A 526 24.20 -22.67 -19.24
CA ASP A 526 24.79 -22.19 -20.50
C ASP A 526 24.15 -20.87 -20.96
N ALA A 527 22.87 -20.67 -20.63
CA ALA A 527 22.16 -19.40 -20.80
C ALA A 527 21.07 -19.27 -19.73
N ILE A 528 20.61 -18.05 -19.50
CA ILE A 528 19.51 -17.74 -18.57
C ILE A 528 18.36 -17.03 -19.29
N ILE A 529 17.13 -17.47 -19.04
CA ILE A 529 15.92 -16.75 -19.40
C ILE A 529 15.39 -16.05 -18.15
N THR A 530 15.29 -14.72 -18.18
CA THR A 530 14.87 -13.94 -17.01
C THR A 530 14.25 -12.60 -17.43
N LYS A 531 13.49 -11.98 -16.53
CA LYS A 531 13.19 -10.55 -16.61
C LYS A 531 14.48 -9.75 -16.30
N PRO A 532 14.72 -8.57 -16.92
CA PRO A 532 15.90 -7.72 -16.66
C PRO A 532 15.86 -6.99 -15.30
N GLY A 533 15.73 -7.73 -14.20
CA GLY A 533 15.77 -7.17 -12.84
C GLY A 533 17.20 -6.93 -12.36
N GLY A 534 17.46 -5.77 -11.75
CA GLY A 534 18.81 -5.28 -11.42
C GLY A 534 19.73 -6.26 -10.68
N GLY A 535 19.22 -6.98 -9.67
CA GLY A 535 20.00 -7.94 -8.90
C GLY A 535 20.46 -9.15 -9.73
N THR A 536 19.53 -9.82 -10.40
CA THR A 536 19.82 -10.97 -11.27
C THR A 536 20.72 -10.56 -12.44
N THR A 537 20.47 -9.40 -13.05
CA THR A 537 21.30 -8.92 -14.18
C THR A 537 22.72 -8.57 -13.76
N ALA A 538 22.93 -8.08 -12.53
CA ALA A 538 24.27 -7.90 -11.99
C ALA A 538 24.96 -9.26 -11.75
N GLU A 539 24.26 -10.20 -11.12
CA GLU A 539 24.85 -11.53 -10.84
C GLU A 539 25.25 -12.29 -12.11
N ILE A 540 24.47 -12.19 -13.19
CA ILE A 540 24.78 -12.84 -14.46
C ILE A 540 25.86 -12.10 -15.24
N SER A 541 25.98 -10.76 -15.10
CA SER A 541 27.06 -9.99 -15.74
C SER A 541 28.42 -10.34 -15.13
N TYR A 542 28.51 -10.44 -13.80
CA TYR A 542 29.72 -10.89 -13.10
C TYR A 542 30.11 -12.34 -13.44
N ARG A 543 29.13 -13.20 -13.77
CA ARG A 543 29.35 -14.60 -14.21
C ARG A 543 29.58 -14.75 -15.71
N GLY A 544 29.41 -13.67 -16.45
CA GLY A 544 29.42 -13.64 -17.91
C GLY A 544 28.39 -14.54 -18.58
N LEU A 545 27.28 -14.87 -17.91
CA LEU A 545 26.26 -15.80 -18.43
C LEU A 545 25.41 -15.12 -19.51
N PRO A 546 25.30 -15.68 -20.74
CA PRO A 546 24.42 -15.15 -21.77
C PRO A 546 22.96 -15.08 -21.31
N ALA A 547 22.33 -13.92 -21.53
CA ALA A 547 20.98 -13.65 -21.06
C ALA A 547 19.96 -13.59 -22.19
N VAL A 548 18.76 -14.13 -21.96
CA VAL A 548 17.58 -13.99 -22.79
C VAL A 548 16.52 -13.27 -21.97
N PHE A 549 16.18 -12.06 -22.39
CA PHE A 549 15.26 -11.18 -21.68
C PHE A 549 13.83 -11.31 -22.20
N ASP A 550 12.92 -11.59 -21.28
CA ASP A 550 11.48 -11.56 -21.53
C ASP A 550 10.99 -10.10 -21.58
N ALA A 551 10.68 -9.64 -22.79
CA ALA A 551 10.09 -8.33 -23.06
C ALA A 551 8.63 -8.44 -23.53
N THR A 552 7.99 -9.61 -23.38
CA THR A 552 6.64 -9.87 -23.91
C THR A 552 5.55 -9.04 -23.26
N ARG A 553 5.75 -8.60 -22.01
CA ARG A 553 4.85 -7.71 -21.27
C ARG A 553 5.31 -6.24 -21.29
N GLY A 554 6.29 -5.90 -22.13
CA GLY A 554 6.97 -4.61 -22.12
C GLY A 554 8.03 -4.50 -21.02
N LEU A 555 8.94 -3.53 -21.19
CA LEU A 555 10.04 -3.25 -20.27
C LEU A 555 9.86 -1.88 -19.64
N LEU A 556 10.20 -1.76 -18.36
CA LEU A 556 10.31 -0.47 -17.67
C LEU A 556 11.54 0.31 -18.16
N HIS A 557 11.60 1.62 -17.95
CA HIS A 557 12.70 2.44 -18.50
C HIS A 557 14.11 1.99 -18.03
N TRP A 558 14.25 1.58 -16.76
CA TRP A 558 15.52 1.04 -16.25
C TRP A 558 15.79 -0.40 -16.71
N GLU A 559 14.73 -1.20 -16.94
CA GLU A 559 14.84 -2.54 -17.52
C GLU A 559 15.33 -2.45 -18.98
N GLU A 560 14.81 -1.47 -19.73
CA GLU A 560 15.24 -1.14 -21.09
C GLU A 560 16.72 -0.76 -21.12
N PHE A 561 17.18 0.07 -20.18
CA PHE A 561 18.60 0.39 -20.05
C PHE A 561 19.47 -0.85 -19.82
N THR A 562 19.06 -1.75 -18.92
CA THR A 562 19.81 -2.98 -18.64
C THR A 562 19.86 -3.91 -19.86
N VAL A 563 18.73 -4.13 -20.52
CA VAL A 563 18.68 -4.95 -21.75
C VAL A 563 19.58 -4.34 -22.82
N HIS A 564 19.52 -3.04 -23.02
CA HIS A 564 20.35 -2.35 -24.01
C HIS A 564 21.85 -2.51 -23.74
N ALA A 565 22.28 -2.41 -22.48
CA ALA A 565 23.68 -2.62 -22.11
C ALA A 565 24.15 -4.04 -22.45
N PHE A 566 23.33 -5.05 -22.19
CA PHE A 566 23.61 -6.44 -22.54
C PHE A 566 23.61 -6.67 -24.05
N GLU A 567 22.66 -6.10 -24.79
CA GLU A 567 22.58 -6.20 -26.25
C GLU A 567 23.81 -5.57 -26.93
N GLN A 568 24.21 -4.37 -26.51
CA GLN A 568 25.38 -3.67 -27.04
C GLN A 568 26.68 -4.47 -26.88
N GLN A 569 26.82 -5.19 -25.75
CA GLN A 569 27.98 -6.03 -25.48
C GLN A 569 27.88 -7.42 -26.12
N GLY A 570 26.81 -7.72 -26.85
CA GLY A 570 26.55 -9.04 -27.41
C GLY A 570 26.40 -10.11 -26.34
N ARG A 571 25.88 -9.75 -25.15
CA ARG A 571 25.71 -10.64 -23.97
C ARG A 571 24.26 -10.91 -23.62
N GLY A 572 23.33 -10.12 -24.13
CA GLY A 572 21.91 -10.40 -24.04
C GLY A 572 21.22 -10.39 -25.39
N GLU A 573 20.07 -11.03 -25.42
CA GLU A 573 19.06 -10.92 -26.47
C GLU A 573 17.71 -10.73 -25.79
N ARG A 574 16.75 -10.07 -26.43
CA ARG A 574 15.37 -10.02 -25.95
C ARG A 574 14.41 -10.63 -26.95
N PHE A 575 13.29 -11.14 -26.45
CA PHE A 575 12.16 -11.52 -27.28
C PHE A 575 10.92 -10.74 -26.86
N VAL A 576 10.18 -10.23 -27.84
CA VAL A 576 8.94 -9.48 -27.64
C VAL A 576 7.73 -10.37 -27.93
N TRP A 577 7.90 -11.32 -28.85
CA TRP A 577 6.87 -12.28 -29.22
C TRP A 577 7.28 -13.68 -28.74
N PRO A 578 6.38 -14.45 -28.09
CA PRO A 578 6.69 -15.80 -27.62
C PRO A 578 7.34 -16.71 -28.65
N GLN A 579 6.94 -16.60 -29.92
CA GLN A 579 7.45 -17.41 -31.04
C GLN A 579 8.94 -17.19 -31.31
N GLN A 580 9.50 -16.07 -30.86
CA GLN A 580 10.92 -15.76 -31.02
C GLN A 580 11.79 -16.50 -29.99
N LEU A 581 11.22 -17.03 -28.91
CA LEU A 581 11.96 -17.58 -27.78
C LEU A 581 12.99 -18.63 -28.21
N GLY A 582 12.58 -19.64 -29.00
CA GLY A 582 13.48 -20.71 -29.44
C GLY A 582 14.65 -20.21 -30.31
N GLN A 583 14.39 -19.25 -31.20
CA GLN A 583 15.41 -18.63 -32.05
C GLN A 583 16.38 -17.79 -31.21
N VAL A 584 15.85 -16.93 -30.34
CA VAL A 584 16.63 -16.04 -29.49
C VAL A 584 17.50 -16.84 -28.51
N LEU A 585 16.93 -17.88 -27.90
CA LEU A 585 17.67 -18.79 -27.03
C LEU A 585 18.78 -19.53 -27.78
N SER A 586 18.52 -19.98 -29.01
CA SER A 586 19.52 -20.63 -29.85
C SER A 586 20.69 -19.69 -30.20
N THR A 587 20.43 -18.39 -30.33
CA THR A 587 21.48 -17.37 -30.52
C THR A 587 22.27 -17.15 -29.24
N ALA A 588 21.60 -17.03 -28.09
CA ALA A 588 22.26 -16.88 -26.80
C ALA A 588 23.18 -18.07 -26.47
N LEU A 589 22.73 -19.30 -26.72
CA LEU A 589 23.49 -20.54 -26.47
C LEU A 589 24.75 -20.71 -27.34
N LYS A 590 24.91 -19.92 -28.41
CA LYS A 590 26.14 -19.91 -29.22
C LYS A 590 27.23 -19.02 -28.61
N ARG A 591 26.87 -18.14 -27.68
CA ARG A 591 27.78 -17.15 -27.11
C ARG A 591 28.55 -17.76 -25.94
N PRO A 592 29.90 -17.66 -25.92
CA PRO A 592 30.66 -18.06 -24.74
C PRO A 592 30.42 -17.07 -23.60
N ARG A 593 30.71 -17.51 -22.38
CA ARG A 593 30.70 -16.61 -21.22
C ARG A 593 31.75 -15.52 -21.36
N SER A 594 31.44 -14.32 -20.87
CA SER A 594 32.36 -13.17 -20.95
C SER A 594 32.10 -12.12 -19.89
N SER A 595 33.18 -11.57 -19.33
CA SER A 595 33.18 -10.50 -18.33
C SER A 595 33.08 -9.08 -18.92
N SER A 596 32.84 -8.92 -20.23
CA SER A 596 32.91 -7.61 -20.89
C SER A 596 31.94 -6.55 -20.32
N LEU A 597 30.85 -6.99 -19.68
CA LEU A 597 29.88 -6.12 -19.01
C LEU A 597 30.36 -5.56 -17.66
N VAL A 598 31.35 -6.19 -17.06
CA VAL A 598 31.88 -5.85 -15.73
C VAL A 598 33.37 -5.53 -15.79
N GLU A 599 33.90 -5.29 -16.98
CA GLU A 599 35.31 -4.93 -17.16
C GLU A 599 35.53 -3.49 -16.69
N ASP A 600 36.60 -3.27 -15.92
CA ASP A 600 36.98 -1.95 -15.45
C ASP A 600 37.40 -1.08 -16.65
N PRO A 601 36.71 0.04 -16.93
CA PRO A 601 37.07 0.94 -18.03
C PRO A 601 38.48 1.51 -17.90
N ALA A 602 39.01 1.60 -16.68
CA ALA A 602 40.36 2.10 -16.42
C ALA A 602 41.43 1.00 -16.53
N ASN A 603 41.05 -0.27 -16.37
CA ASN A 603 41.96 -1.41 -16.34
C ASN A 603 41.41 -2.56 -17.18
N ALA A 604 41.63 -2.51 -18.49
CA ALA A 604 41.22 -3.57 -19.41
C ALA A 604 41.76 -4.94 -18.94
N GLY A 605 40.89 -5.96 -18.96
CA GLY A 605 41.14 -7.31 -18.47
C GLY A 605 40.82 -7.54 -16.99
N HIS A 606 40.52 -6.49 -16.22
CA HIS A 606 40.14 -6.59 -14.81
C HIS A 606 38.64 -6.45 -14.61
N VAL A 607 38.08 -7.25 -13.70
CA VAL A 607 36.67 -7.12 -13.29
C VAL A 607 36.54 -5.98 -12.30
N LEU A 608 35.56 -5.11 -12.52
CA LEU A 608 35.22 -3.98 -11.68
C LEU A 608 34.87 -4.45 -10.26
N ASP A 609 35.67 -4.02 -9.29
CA ASP A 609 35.35 -4.09 -7.86
C ASP A 609 34.78 -2.74 -7.41
N PRO A 610 33.45 -2.61 -7.27
CA PRO A 610 32.83 -1.34 -6.94
C PRO A 610 33.08 -0.93 -5.48
N GLY A 611 33.48 -1.85 -4.60
CA GLY A 611 33.65 -1.58 -3.17
C GLY A 611 34.65 -0.44 -2.90
N PRO A 612 35.92 -0.59 -3.31
CA PRO A 612 36.93 0.45 -3.17
C PRO A 612 36.56 1.76 -3.87
N CYS A 613 35.96 1.69 -5.06
CA CYS A 613 35.54 2.87 -5.82
C CYS A 613 34.46 3.67 -5.09
N ILE A 614 33.46 3.00 -4.50
CA ILE A 614 32.39 3.64 -3.74
C ILE A 614 32.93 4.27 -2.46
N VAL A 615 33.85 3.60 -1.76
CA VAL A 615 34.49 4.14 -0.57
C VAL A 615 35.28 5.40 -0.91
N ALA A 616 36.12 5.35 -1.95
CA ALA A 616 36.90 6.50 -2.39
C ALA A 616 36.03 7.68 -2.83
N GLU A 617 34.91 7.42 -3.52
CA GLU A 617 34.00 8.49 -3.94
C GLU A 617 33.18 9.06 -2.77
N ALA A 618 32.81 8.22 -1.80
CA ALA A 618 32.19 8.68 -0.56
C ALA A 618 33.16 9.55 0.25
N GLU A 619 34.44 9.19 0.33
CA GLU A 619 35.50 9.99 0.96
C GLU A 619 35.64 11.35 0.28
N LYS A 620 35.75 11.39 -1.06
CA LYS A 620 35.76 12.66 -1.80
C LYS A 620 34.54 13.52 -1.52
N LEU A 621 33.34 12.93 -1.52
CA LEU A 621 32.09 13.67 -1.23
C LEU A 621 32.07 14.24 0.19
N MET A 622 32.68 13.55 1.16
CA MET A 622 32.85 14.05 2.52
C MET A 622 33.89 15.17 2.60
N GLU A 623 34.87 15.19 1.70
CA GLU A 623 35.90 16.23 1.61
C GLU A 623 35.45 17.47 0.83
N VAL A 624 34.36 17.41 0.05
CA VAL A 624 33.85 18.58 -0.69
C VAL A 624 33.41 19.67 0.29
N PRO A 625 34.11 20.83 0.33
CA PRO A 625 33.80 21.87 1.28
C PRO A 625 32.44 22.52 0.96
N CYS A 626 31.60 22.59 1.97
CA CYS A 626 30.19 22.96 1.84
C CYS A 626 30.00 24.49 1.87
N HIS A 627 30.61 25.22 0.94
CA HIS A 627 30.70 26.69 0.98
C HIS A 627 29.35 27.45 0.86
N GLN A 628 28.23 26.75 0.68
CA GLN A 628 26.90 27.37 0.56
C GLN A 628 25.83 26.73 1.46
N CYS A 629 26.20 25.78 2.32
CA CYS A 629 25.21 25.08 3.13
C CYS A 629 24.94 25.80 4.45
N LYS A 630 23.81 26.53 4.50
CA LYS A 630 23.31 27.20 5.70
C LYS A 630 22.96 26.26 6.87
N LEU A 631 22.99 24.94 6.67
CA LEU A 631 22.64 23.96 7.72
C LEU A 631 23.79 23.67 8.69
N PHE A 632 25.04 23.88 8.26
CA PHE A 632 26.21 23.65 9.10
C PHE A 632 27.13 24.86 8.97
N SER A 633 26.78 25.94 9.67
CA SER A 633 27.70 27.07 9.83
C SER A 633 28.92 26.59 10.62
N ASP A 634 30.10 26.79 10.07
CA ASP A 634 31.39 26.52 10.73
C ASP A 634 31.43 27.25 12.08
N ASN A 635 31.14 26.53 13.16
CA ASN A 635 31.39 27.01 14.52
C ASN A 635 32.76 26.45 14.93
N PRO A 636 33.79 27.30 15.11
CA PRO A 636 35.16 26.85 15.38
C PRO A 636 35.37 26.14 16.73
N ASP A 637 34.34 26.03 17.58
CA ASP A 637 34.42 25.43 18.92
C ASP A 637 34.16 23.92 18.99
N ASN A 638 34.06 23.22 17.85
CA ASN A 638 33.77 21.77 17.81
C ASN A 638 34.90 20.93 17.18
N THR A 639 36.16 21.20 17.54
CA THR A 639 37.28 20.25 17.33
C THR A 639 37.31 19.18 18.40
#